data_AF-A0A0Q7VU08-F1
#
_entry.id   AF-A0A0Q7VU08-F1
#
_cell.length_a   1.000
_cell.length_b   1.000
_cell.length_c   1.000
_cell.angle_alpha   90.00
_cell.angle_beta   90.00
_cell.angle_gamma   90.00
#
_symmetry.space_group_name_H-M   'P 1'
#
loop_
_entity.id
_entity.type
_entity.pdbx_description
1 polymer ?
#
loop_
_entity_poly.entity_id
_entity_poly.type
_entity_poly.pdbx_seq_one_letter_code
_entity_poly.pdbx_strand_id
1 'polypeptide(L)'
;MSRLHPAAAVTTVCALSAAALLAVPLAATGAETGIRINEVESSGGTPGDWIEFVNSSDSLVDLSGYVVRDNGDDESYTFPEGTTVAPGAYLVLDEVNAGVGDFTFGLGKDDQVRLFDPNGVLADETAWTQHAEVTWGAREVAGTIEWAATSESTKGAANVFAADNPMDGTIVINEVDSQPADWIEFYNAGDAPFDISGYEIRDNSDDHRWQFRPGTEIAAGGFLVVDEASIGLVDGVETAFRDPIGIGSADRIRLFDATEILVDDTLPWSGHAAIDGDVAAATLARCPDGEGAFVLSYSTPGAPNSCVMPDVVINEIESNGDATDWVEVVNTGSTPVDLSGWTVMDGDPVGHAAEATPLPADTIIEPGAYFVFDQPTDFVFGLGNGDTVTLRDASLGVVDEHVYVEHAAGVLARCADGRGDFVDIAVSTKGARNACGNPVRINEVESDGGSPDDWVELVNPTASALDVSGIVVKDEDDTHSYAIPAGTTISAGAHLVIERAALGFGLGDADAVRVFDGDLLVDSTTWGAEHATTTWGRCPDITGAFAATAESTKGVANVCAGEIAVSTWPGSAEVRVLDTAPTFLEDSSGLDVQETMDGAFLWAVDNGDGRIWKLEAHADGSFSQLVGWESGKRVRFQKDSADPDAAGPDTEGITVDGDGYVYVASERDNSTKGANENTVLKVDPEASSGDLVAQQEWDLTALLPAVGANLGMEAVQWVPDTALHGTLFDVNTGAAYDSTDYAGHGDGLFFVAVEDNGHVYAFALAADGTATLVSEIAPGLDGVMALDYDSVLDVLWAVCDDGCHGQSAQITLNGTAQPGVAHFARPAGMPDINNEGFATAPASLSVDGQRPVWWFADGFASEALRVGTLPGATSENPGENPGENPGENPGEDPGENPGGQTPPLPDTAVTDENRDSGALAVTGAELPVVAVLLALTLVVAGMIAVGRRRRTG
;
A
#
# COMPACT_ATOMS: atom_id res chain seq x y z
N MET A 1 26.80 -50.00 45.63
CA MET A 1 28.26 -49.93 45.38
C MET A 1 28.49 -48.86 44.33
N SER A 2 29.50 -48.02 44.58
CA SER A 2 29.99 -46.84 43.83
C SER A 2 29.70 -46.85 42.32
N ARG A 3 29.32 -45.73 41.69
CA ARG A 3 30.04 -44.43 41.70
C ARG A 3 29.09 -43.22 41.63
N LEU A 4 29.51 -42.15 42.31
CA LEU A 4 28.90 -40.82 42.45
C LEU A 4 29.76 -39.77 41.69
N HIS A 5 29.07 -38.87 40.95
CA HIS A 5 29.27 -37.42 40.69
C HIS A 5 30.61 -36.88 40.12
N PRO A 6 30.63 -35.83 39.24
CA PRO A 6 29.85 -34.55 39.30
C PRO A 6 28.96 -34.29 38.05
N ALA A 7 27.75 -33.74 38.19
CA ALA A 7 27.41 -32.31 38.34
C ALA A 7 27.72 -31.46 37.09
N ALA A 8 26.77 -31.46 36.15
CA ALA A 8 26.53 -30.41 35.17
C ALA A 8 25.01 -30.26 35.00
N ALA A 9 24.54 -29.02 35.12
CA ALA A 9 23.24 -28.45 34.75
C ALA A 9 21.97 -29.31 34.91
N VAL A 10 21.16 -28.95 35.91
CA VAL A 10 19.71 -29.21 35.91
C VAL A 10 19.03 -27.86 36.12
N THR A 11 18.61 -27.23 35.03
CA THR A 11 17.43 -26.37 34.97
C THR A 11 16.25 -27.29 34.69
N THR A 12 15.29 -27.35 35.60
CA THR A 12 13.97 -27.93 35.33
C THR A 12 12.96 -27.32 36.31
N VAL A 13 11.73 -27.21 35.82
CA VAL A 13 10.44 -26.93 36.48
C VAL A 13 9.96 -25.52 36.21
N CYS A 14 8.74 -25.27 35.71
CA CYS A 14 7.69 -26.01 34.98
C CYS A 14 6.54 -24.98 34.88
N ALA A 15 5.95 -24.78 33.70
CA ALA A 15 4.52 -24.48 33.50
C ALA A 15 4.29 -24.18 32.01
N LEU A 16 4.02 -25.21 31.21
CA LEU A 16 3.48 -25.02 29.86
C LEU A 16 1.98 -25.32 29.95
N SER A 17 1.20 -24.25 29.84
CA SER A 17 -0.25 -24.26 29.71
C SER A 17 -0.63 -24.43 28.25
N ALA A 18 -1.75 -25.11 28.03
CA ALA A 18 -2.28 -25.46 26.72
C ALA A 18 -3.02 -24.28 26.06
N ALA A 19 -2.67 -23.98 24.80
CA ALA A 19 -3.56 -23.40 23.78
C ALA A 19 -3.03 -23.88 22.42
N ALA A 20 -3.91 -24.42 21.60
CA ALA A 20 -3.57 -25.08 20.34
C ALA A 20 -3.28 -24.03 19.25
N LEU A 21 -2.03 -23.98 18.80
CA LEU A 21 -1.65 -23.36 17.53
C LEU A 21 -2.14 -24.27 16.39
N LEU A 22 -3.01 -23.74 15.52
CA LEU A 22 -3.19 -24.22 14.16
C LEU A 22 -1.97 -23.75 13.36
N ALA A 23 -0.97 -24.62 13.22
CA ALA A 23 0.03 -24.49 12.19
C ALA A 23 -0.63 -24.86 10.86
N VAL A 24 -0.91 -23.88 10.00
CA VAL A 24 -1.20 -24.16 8.60
C VAL A 24 0.10 -24.68 7.97
N PRO A 25 0.13 -25.86 7.35
CA PRO A 25 1.31 -26.29 6.62
C PRO A 25 1.50 -25.37 5.42
N LEU A 26 2.70 -24.84 5.27
CA LEU A 26 3.24 -24.36 4.01
C LEU A 26 2.96 -25.43 2.94
N ALA A 27 2.20 -25.09 1.90
CA ALA A 27 2.02 -25.95 0.73
C ALA A 27 3.41 -26.21 0.14
N ALA A 28 3.91 -27.43 0.35
CA ALA A 28 5.14 -27.89 -0.26
C ALA A 28 4.88 -27.99 -1.76
N THR A 29 5.71 -27.31 -2.55
CA THR A 29 5.78 -27.43 -4.01
C THR A 29 6.06 -28.90 -4.39
N GLY A 30 5.01 -29.69 -4.58
CA GLY A 30 5.03 -31.01 -5.19
C GLY A 30 4.85 -30.84 -6.69
N ALA A 31 5.72 -31.43 -7.50
CA ALA A 31 5.63 -31.41 -8.95
C ALA A 31 4.22 -31.83 -9.41
N GLU A 32 3.55 -31.01 -10.24
CA GLU A 32 2.25 -31.29 -10.85
C GLU A 32 2.24 -32.71 -11.45
N THR A 33 1.63 -33.65 -10.72
CA THR A 33 1.66 -35.08 -11.06
C THR A 33 0.66 -35.43 -12.15
N GLY A 34 -0.20 -34.47 -12.54
CA GLY A 34 -1.30 -34.69 -13.47
C GLY A 34 -2.45 -35.53 -12.91
N ILE A 35 -2.34 -36.06 -11.68
CA ILE A 35 -3.44 -36.75 -10.99
C ILE A 35 -4.09 -35.81 -9.99
N ARG A 36 -5.42 -35.79 -9.95
CA ARG A 36 -6.22 -35.00 -9.00
C ARG A 36 -7.30 -35.84 -8.36
N ILE A 37 -7.69 -35.52 -7.14
CA ILE A 37 -8.92 -36.02 -6.50
C ILE A 37 -10.09 -35.39 -7.27
N ASN A 38 -11.02 -36.23 -7.75
CA ASN A 38 -12.07 -35.82 -8.69
C ASN A 38 -13.46 -35.82 -8.06
N GLU A 39 -13.81 -36.85 -7.28
CA GLU A 39 -15.13 -37.00 -6.69
C GLU A 39 -15.05 -37.84 -5.41
N VAL A 40 -15.83 -37.47 -4.40
CA VAL A 40 -15.85 -38.12 -3.09
C VAL A 40 -17.29 -38.36 -2.63
N GLU A 41 -17.57 -39.60 -2.25
CA GLU A 41 -18.79 -40.01 -1.55
C GLU A 41 -18.45 -40.34 -0.10
N SER A 42 -19.06 -39.63 0.83
CA SER A 42 -18.83 -39.79 2.28
C SER A 42 -20.08 -40.13 3.06
N SER A 43 -21.23 -40.33 2.40
CA SER A 43 -22.53 -40.56 3.07
C SER A 43 -23.09 -41.96 2.85
N GLY A 44 -22.22 -42.97 2.81
CA GLY A 44 -22.65 -44.37 2.76
C GLY A 44 -23.13 -44.81 1.38
N GLY A 45 -22.29 -44.55 0.36
CA GLY A 45 -22.45 -45.04 -1.01
C GLY A 45 -22.55 -46.57 -1.11
N THR A 46 -22.74 -47.08 -2.33
CA THR A 46 -22.74 -48.54 -2.58
C THR A 46 -21.44 -48.96 -3.27
N PRO A 47 -20.58 -49.81 -2.65
CA PRO A 47 -20.83 -50.57 -1.42
C PRO A 47 -20.48 -49.86 -0.10
N GLY A 48 -19.86 -48.69 -0.13
CA GLY A 48 -19.54 -47.84 1.04
C GLY A 48 -19.06 -46.47 0.55
N ASP A 49 -18.26 -45.80 1.35
CA ASP A 49 -17.59 -44.55 0.94
C ASP A 49 -16.61 -44.84 -0.22
N TRP A 50 -16.32 -43.84 -1.04
CA TRP A 50 -15.35 -44.01 -2.13
C TRP A 50 -14.71 -42.68 -2.55
N ILE A 51 -13.53 -42.80 -3.14
CA ILE A 51 -12.70 -41.68 -3.59
C ILE A 51 -12.33 -41.93 -5.05
N GLU A 52 -12.56 -40.94 -5.92
CA GLU A 52 -12.14 -40.99 -7.31
C GLU A 52 -11.01 -40.01 -7.59
N PHE A 53 -10.12 -40.41 -8.50
CA PHE A 53 -9.05 -39.61 -9.04
C PHE A 53 -9.17 -39.49 -10.57
N VAL A 54 -8.78 -38.36 -11.13
CA VAL A 54 -8.70 -38.13 -12.59
C VAL A 54 -7.28 -37.76 -12.98
N ASN A 55 -6.77 -38.37 -14.05
CA ASN A 55 -5.54 -37.89 -14.67
C ASN A 55 -5.88 -36.77 -15.67
N SER A 56 -5.66 -35.52 -15.26
CA SER A 56 -5.90 -34.32 -16.06
C SER A 56 -4.75 -33.99 -17.04
N SER A 57 -3.61 -34.70 -16.97
CA SER A 57 -2.50 -34.49 -17.90
C SER A 57 -2.69 -35.22 -19.24
N ASP A 58 -1.86 -34.86 -20.22
CA ASP A 58 -1.80 -35.52 -21.53
C ASP A 58 -0.93 -36.80 -21.55
N SER A 59 -0.38 -37.19 -20.39
CA SER A 59 0.54 -38.31 -20.23
C SER A 59 0.05 -39.36 -19.23
N LEU A 60 0.53 -40.59 -19.34
CA LEU A 60 0.15 -41.66 -18.40
C LEU A 60 0.83 -41.43 -17.05
N VAL A 61 0.03 -41.40 -15.97
CA VAL A 61 0.51 -41.19 -14.60
C VAL A 61 0.68 -42.54 -13.88
N ASP A 62 1.80 -42.71 -13.17
CA ASP A 62 2.10 -43.87 -12.33
C ASP A 62 1.93 -43.50 -10.85
N LEU A 63 0.96 -44.15 -10.20
CA LEU A 63 0.62 -43.93 -8.79
C LEU A 63 1.28 -44.95 -7.85
N SER A 64 2.22 -45.76 -8.34
CA SER A 64 2.92 -46.75 -7.52
C SER A 64 3.50 -46.12 -6.24
N GLY A 65 3.01 -46.57 -5.09
CA GLY A 65 3.49 -46.12 -3.78
C GLY A 65 2.93 -44.78 -3.29
N TYR A 66 2.01 -44.13 -4.04
CA TYR A 66 1.26 -43.00 -3.51
C TYR A 66 0.39 -43.44 -2.33
N VAL A 67 0.12 -42.52 -1.41
CA VAL A 67 -0.61 -42.79 -0.17
C VAL A 67 -1.83 -41.88 -0.06
N VAL A 68 -3.01 -42.45 0.15
CA VAL A 68 -4.26 -41.74 0.43
C VAL A 68 -4.55 -41.81 1.93
N ARG A 69 -4.94 -40.69 2.53
CA ARG A 69 -5.35 -40.56 3.93
C ARG A 69 -6.61 -39.73 4.06
N ASP A 70 -7.34 -39.94 5.15
CA ASP A 70 -8.39 -39.03 5.59
C ASP A 70 -7.79 -37.84 6.39
N ASN A 71 -8.56 -37.18 7.25
CA ASN A 71 -8.05 -36.12 8.15
C ASN A 71 -7.06 -36.66 9.22
N GLY A 72 -7.08 -37.97 9.51
CA GLY A 72 -6.14 -38.64 10.41
C GLY A 72 -4.87 -39.12 9.72
N ASP A 73 -3.82 -39.41 10.51
CA ASP A 73 -2.58 -40.04 10.03
C ASP A 73 -2.43 -41.50 10.48
N ASP A 74 -3.42 -42.03 11.18
CA ASP A 74 -3.42 -43.37 11.75
C ASP A 74 -3.89 -44.46 10.77
N GLU A 75 -4.66 -44.09 9.75
CA GLU A 75 -5.14 -44.97 8.69
C GLU A 75 -4.72 -44.45 7.31
N SER A 76 -4.41 -45.36 6.38
CA SER A 76 -3.98 -44.98 5.02
C SER A 76 -4.16 -46.11 4.02
N TYR A 77 -4.26 -45.75 2.74
CA TYR A 77 -4.19 -46.66 1.61
C TYR A 77 -2.95 -46.36 0.77
N THR A 78 -2.17 -47.38 0.43
CA THR A 78 -1.01 -47.23 -0.47
C THR A 78 -1.29 -47.91 -1.79
N PHE A 79 -1.20 -47.16 -2.88
CA PHE A 79 -1.37 -47.68 -4.23
C PHE A 79 -0.33 -48.77 -4.54
N PRO A 80 -0.74 -49.96 -5.01
CA PRO A 80 0.18 -51.04 -5.36
C PRO A 80 1.16 -50.67 -6.48
N GLU A 81 2.33 -51.33 -6.51
CA GLU A 81 3.27 -51.21 -7.63
C GLU A 81 2.58 -51.56 -8.97
N GLY A 82 2.80 -50.71 -9.97
CA GLY A 82 2.25 -50.81 -11.32
C GLY A 82 0.88 -50.16 -11.51
N THR A 83 0.37 -49.42 -10.52
CA THR A 83 -0.89 -48.68 -10.65
C THR A 83 -0.69 -47.50 -11.59
N THR A 84 -1.39 -47.49 -12.73
CA THR A 84 -1.25 -46.42 -13.74
C THR A 84 -2.61 -45.92 -14.19
N VAL A 85 -2.70 -44.62 -14.46
CA VAL A 85 -3.91 -43.94 -14.93
C VAL A 85 -3.59 -43.26 -16.26
N ALA A 86 -4.29 -43.64 -17.32
CA ALA A 86 -4.10 -43.04 -18.65
C ALA A 86 -4.64 -41.59 -18.68
N PRO A 87 -4.20 -40.74 -19.64
CA PRO A 87 -4.74 -39.39 -19.83
C PRO A 87 -6.28 -39.39 -19.89
N GLY A 88 -6.92 -38.54 -19.10
CA GLY A 88 -8.38 -38.39 -19.01
C GLY A 88 -9.11 -39.61 -18.43
N ALA A 89 -8.41 -40.60 -17.89
CA ALA A 89 -9.02 -41.75 -17.24
C ALA A 89 -9.25 -41.50 -15.75
N TYR A 90 -10.28 -42.16 -15.21
CA TYR A 90 -10.65 -42.14 -13.79
C TYR A 90 -10.16 -43.40 -13.08
N LEU A 91 -9.76 -43.26 -11.83
CA LEU A 91 -9.41 -44.35 -10.93
C LEU A 91 -10.20 -44.20 -9.64
N VAL A 92 -10.95 -45.23 -9.26
CA VAL A 92 -11.80 -45.22 -8.07
C VAL A 92 -11.24 -46.17 -7.01
N LEU A 93 -11.22 -45.71 -5.76
CA LEU A 93 -10.99 -46.53 -4.58
C LEU A 93 -12.30 -46.70 -3.83
N ASP A 94 -12.63 -47.93 -3.49
CA ASP A 94 -13.82 -48.29 -2.70
C ASP A 94 -13.47 -48.56 -1.23
N GLU A 95 -14.32 -48.15 -0.30
CA GLU A 95 -14.24 -48.64 1.09
C GLU A 95 -14.49 -50.15 1.11
N VAL A 96 -13.70 -50.87 1.91
CA VAL A 96 -13.81 -52.33 2.09
C VAL A 96 -15.13 -52.67 2.79
N ASN A 97 -16.12 -53.09 2.01
CA ASN A 97 -17.36 -53.65 2.50
C ASN A 97 -17.43 -55.16 2.22
N ALA A 98 -17.74 -55.96 3.24
CA ALA A 98 -17.86 -57.42 3.16
C ALA A 98 -16.63 -58.12 2.54
N GLY A 99 -15.44 -57.51 2.66
CA GLY A 99 -14.17 -58.04 2.16
C GLY A 99 -13.88 -57.73 0.69
N VAL A 100 -14.60 -56.78 0.08
CA VAL A 100 -14.38 -56.26 -1.27
C VAL A 100 -14.24 -54.73 -1.19
N GLY A 101 -13.17 -54.19 -1.74
CA GLY A 101 -12.81 -52.77 -1.71
C GLY A 101 -11.30 -52.59 -1.56
N ASP A 102 -10.86 -51.35 -1.42
CA ASP A 102 -9.47 -50.92 -1.45
C ASP A 102 -8.99 -50.43 -0.09
N PHE A 103 -9.70 -49.48 0.53
CA PHE A 103 -9.30 -48.85 1.79
C PHE A 103 -10.25 -49.20 2.94
N THR A 104 -9.76 -49.12 4.19
CA THR A 104 -10.49 -49.64 5.37
C THR A 104 -10.97 -48.57 6.34
N PHE A 105 -10.69 -47.30 6.05
CA PHE A 105 -11.17 -46.15 6.82
C PHE A 105 -12.49 -45.63 6.21
N GLY A 106 -13.28 -44.91 7.00
CA GLY A 106 -14.52 -44.27 6.53
C GLY A 106 -14.32 -42.77 6.34
N LEU A 107 -15.19 -42.13 5.58
CA LEU A 107 -15.17 -40.70 5.33
C LEU A 107 -16.33 -40.04 6.08
N GLY A 108 -15.98 -39.21 7.07
CA GLY A 108 -16.92 -38.57 7.98
C GLY A 108 -17.68 -37.38 7.39
N LYS A 109 -18.59 -36.84 8.21
CA LYS A 109 -19.35 -35.63 7.86
C LYS A 109 -18.51 -34.36 7.80
N ASP A 110 -17.41 -34.31 8.53
CA ASP A 110 -16.49 -33.17 8.65
C ASP A 110 -15.10 -33.77 8.58
N ASP A 111 -14.58 -33.88 7.36
CA ASP A 111 -13.46 -34.75 7.02
C ASP A 111 -12.73 -34.26 5.76
N GLN A 112 -11.65 -34.96 5.40
CA GLN A 112 -10.76 -34.61 4.32
C GLN A 112 -10.29 -35.86 3.56
N VAL A 113 -9.90 -35.72 2.30
CA VAL A 113 -9.04 -36.68 1.59
C VAL A 113 -7.74 -35.98 1.21
N ARG A 114 -6.62 -36.66 1.46
CA ARG A 114 -5.28 -36.21 1.12
C ARG A 114 -4.53 -37.27 0.33
N LEU A 115 -3.91 -36.89 -0.77
CA LEU A 115 -3.06 -37.72 -1.60
C LEU A 115 -1.60 -37.31 -1.41
N PHE A 116 -0.73 -38.25 -1.08
CA PHE A 116 0.71 -38.03 -0.91
C PHE A 116 1.51 -38.84 -1.94
N ASP A 117 2.59 -38.26 -2.43
CA ASP A 117 3.57 -38.96 -3.25
C ASP A 117 4.36 -40.01 -2.41
N PRO A 118 5.15 -40.90 -3.04
CA PRO A 118 5.94 -41.90 -2.31
C PRO A 118 7.03 -41.33 -1.38
N ASN A 119 7.35 -40.04 -1.50
CA ASN A 119 8.28 -39.34 -0.61
C ASN A 119 7.57 -38.69 0.59
N GLY A 120 6.24 -38.75 0.64
CA GLY A 120 5.41 -38.15 1.68
C GLY A 120 5.11 -36.67 1.45
N VAL A 121 5.30 -36.15 0.23
CA VAL A 121 4.90 -34.80 -0.16
C VAL A 121 3.42 -34.82 -0.52
N LEU A 122 2.65 -33.85 -0.05
CA LEU A 122 1.24 -33.70 -0.40
C LEU A 122 1.13 -33.38 -1.90
N ALA A 123 0.35 -34.17 -2.62
CA ALA A 123 0.14 -34.05 -4.06
C ALA A 123 -1.22 -33.41 -4.38
N ASP A 124 -2.27 -33.70 -3.59
CA ASP A 124 -3.59 -33.09 -3.72
C ASP A 124 -4.40 -33.28 -2.43
N GLU A 125 -5.36 -32.40 -2.15
CA GLU A 125 -6.28 -32.54 -1.03
C GLU A 125 -7.64 -31.86 -1.25
N THR A 126 -8.67 -32.36 -0.56
CA THR A 126 -9.98 -31.70 -0.47
C THR A 126 -10.62 -31.97 0.88
N ALA A 127 -11.30 -30.97 1.45
CA ALA A 127 -11.95 -31.01 2.75
C ALA A 127 -13.42 -30.59 2.66
N TRP A 128 -14.26 -31.12 3.55
CA TRP A 128 -15.66 -30.73 3.66
C TRP A 128 -16.13 -30.75 5.13
N THR A 129 -17.13 -29.92 5.44
CA THR A 129 -17.69 -29.77 6.81
C THR A 129 -19.06 -30.44 6.99
N GLN A 130 -19.65 -30.91 5.89
CA GLN A 130 -20.87 -31.71 5.85
C GLN A 130 -20.82 -32.71 4.69
N HIS A 131 -21.56 -33.81 4.81
CA HIS A 131 -21.81 -34.69 3.67
C HIS A 131 -22.51 -33.94 2.53
N ALA A 132 -22.13 -34.23 1.29
CA ALA A 132 -22.95 -33.87 0.14
C ALA A 132 -24.29 -34.63 0.17
N GLU A 133 -25.32 -34.09 -0.49
CA GLU A 133 -26.59 -34.82 -0.67
C GLU A 133 -26.41 -36.03 -1.59
N VAL A 134 -25.50 -35.92 -2.57
CA VAL A 134 -25.09 -37.00 -3.47
C VAL A 134 -23.60 -37.27 -3.32
N THR A 135 -22.73 -36.51 -3.97
CA THR A 135 -21.26 -36.57 -3.77
C THR A 135 -20.67 -35.17 -3.87
N TRP A 136 -19.45 -34.99 -3.37
CA TRP A 136 -18.64 -33.82 -3.67
C TRP A 136 -17.84 -34.09 -4.95
N GLY A 137 -17.87 -33.18 -5.91
CA GLY A 137 -17.10 -33.30 -7.16
C GLY A 137 -16.28 -32.05 -7.43
N ALA A 138 -15.11 -32.23 -8.03
CA ALA A 138 -14.27 -31.17 -8.57
C ALA A 138 -14.79 -30.71 -9.94
N ARG A 139 -14.85 -29.39 -10.18
CA ARG A 139 -15.10 -28.76 -11.49
C ARG A 139 -14.09 -27.68 -11.78
N GLU A 140 -13.77 -27.52 -13.05
CA GLU A 140 -12.97 -26.39 -13.51
C GLU A 140 -13.90 -25.23 -13.90
N VAL A 141 -13.81 -24.13 -13.17
CA VAL A 141 -14.56 -22.89 -13.45
C VAL A 141 -13.52 -21.79 -13.59
N ALA A 142 -13.48 -21.15 -14.77
CA ALA A 142 -12.52 -20.10 -15.10
C ALA A 142 -11.04 -20.48 -14.86
N GLY A 143 -10.67 -21.75 -15.07
CA GLY A 143 -9.31 -22.25 -14.88
C GLY A 143 -8.95 -22.67 -13.45
N THR A 144 -9.86 -22.49 -12.49
CA THR A 144 -9.70 -22.90 -11.09
C THR A 144 -10.53 -24.14 -10.79
N ILE A 145 -9.99 -25.05 -9.95
CA ILE A 145 -10.72 -26.22 -9.49
C ILE A 145 -11.56 -25.88 -8.25
N GLU A 146 -12.87 -25.88 -8.40
CA GLU A 146 -13.83 -25.74 -7.31
C GLU A 146 -14.43 -27.09 -6.92
N TRP A 147 -14.80 -27.25 -5.64
CA TRP A 147 -15.58 -28.41 -5.18
C TRP A 147 -17.05 -28.03 -4.98
N ALA A 148 -17.94 -28.77 -5.62
CA ALA A 148 -19.38 -28.56 -5.54
C ALA A 148 -20.15 -29.87 -5.36
N ALA A 149 -21.40 -29.80 -4.91
CA ALA A 149 -22.26 -30.98 -4.83
C ALA A 149 -22.67 -31.42 -6.25
N THR A 150 -22.44 -32.69 -6.58
CA THR A 150 -22.92 -33.26 -7.84
C THR A 150 -24.44 -33.45 -7.80
N SER A 151 -25.06 -33.47 -8.97
CA SER A 151 -26.49 -33.74 -9.14
C SER A 151 -26.83 -35.23 -9.18
N GLU A 152 -25.85 -36.05 -9.58
CA GLU A 152 -25.89 -37.51 -9.54
C GLU A 152 -24.47 -38.05 -9.24
N SER A 153 -24.38 -39.27 -8.71
CA SER A 153 -23.08 -39.91 -8.51
C SER A 153 -22.47 -40.27 -9.86
N THR A 154 -21.27 -39.77 -10.12
CA THR A 154 -20.57 -39.91 -11.42
C THR A 154 -19.38 -40.85 -11.36
N LYS A 155 -19.38 -41.76 -10.38
CA LYS A 155 -18.35 -42.79 -10.17
C LYS A 155 -17.90 -43.49 -11.47
N GLY A 156 -16.65 -43.27 -11.83
CA GLY A 156 -15.97 -43.79 -13.02
C GLY A 156 -16.20 -42.97 -14.29
N ALA A 157 -16.76 -41.76 -14.18
CA ALA A 157 -17.16 -40.89 -15.29
C ALA A 157 -16.95 -39.40 -14.92
N ALA A 158 -17.18 -38.50 -15.88
CA ALA A 158 -17.08 -37.07 -15.64
C ALA A 158 -18.20 -36.57 -14.70
N ASN A 159 -17.85 -35.64 -13.80
CA ASN A 159 -18.76 -35.04 -12.84
C ASN A 159 -19.92 -34.30 -13.52
N VAL A 160 -21.09 -34.33 -12.90
CA VAL A 160 -22.31 -33.63 -13.37
C VAL A 160 -22.89 -32.83 -12.20
N PHE A 161 -22.79 -31.50 -12.26
CA PHE A 161 -23.27 -30.60 -11.21
C PHE A 161 -24.72 -30.16 -11.44
N ALA A 162 -25.39 -29.65 -10.40
CA ALA A 162 -26.77 -29.15 -10.52
C ALA A 162 -26.88 -27.91 -11.46
N ALA A 163 -25.77 -27.20 -11.68
CA ALA A 163 -25.63 -26.13 -12.68
C ALA A 163 -25.22 -26.64 -14.07
N ASP A 164 -24.89 -27.93 -14.21
CA ASP A 164 -24.62 -28.61 -15.48
C ASP A 164 -25.87 -29.32 -16.03
N ASN A 165 -27.05 -29.00 -15.49
CA ASN A 165 -28.19 -29.01 -16.39
C ASN A 165 -27.84 -27.97 -17.46
N PRO A 166 -27.73 -28.35 -18.75
CA PRO A 166 -27.65 -27.35 -19.80
C PRO A 166 -28.78 -26.37 -19.51
N MET A 167 -28.46 -25.08 -19.39
CA MET A 167 -29.51 -24.06 -19.34
C MET A 167 -30.33 -24.29 -20.60
N ASP A 168 -31.50 -24.94 -20.47
CA ASP A 168 -32.55 -24.87 -21.48
C ASP A 168 -32.73 -23.36 -21.70
N GLY A 169 -32.31 -22.90 -22.89
CA GLY A 169 -31.73 -21.56 -23.11
C GLY A 169 -32.21 -20.40 -22.25
N THR A 170 -31.29 -19.62 -21.70
CA THR A 170 -31.63 -18.32 -21.11
C THR A 170 -31.69 -17.26 -22.21
N ILE A 171 -32.85 -16.61 -22.32
CA ILE A 171 -33.05 -15.42 -23.14
C ILE A 171 -32.84 -14.17 -22.28
N VAL A 172 -32.09 -13.20 -22.81
CA VAL A 172 -31.87 -11.88 -22.22
C VAL A 172 -32.12 -10.78 -23.26
N ILE A 173 -32.41 -9.57 -22.80
CA ILE A 173 -32.46 -8.37 -23.65
C ILE A 173 -31.01 -7.98 -23.93
N ASN A 174 -30.63 -7.89 -25.21
CA ASN A 174 -29.24 -7.68 -25.63
C ASN A 174 -28.96 -6.25 -26.10
N GLU A 175 -29.88 -5.66 -26.86
CA GLU A 175 -29.69 -4.33 -27.47
C GLU A 175 -31.05 -3.64 -27.66
N VAL A 176 -31.09 -2.33 -27.46
CA VAL A 176 -32.29 -1.48 -27.61
C VAL A 176 -31.95 -0.22 -28.39
N ASP A 177 -32.69 0.01 -29.47
CA ASP A 177 -32.75 1.28 -30.19
C ASP A 177 -34.02 2.02 -29.77
N SER A 178 -33.84 3.24 -29.23
CA SER A 178 -34.95 4.12 -28.88
C SER A 178 -35.20 5.23 -29.90
N GLN A 179 -34.34 5.34 -30.91
CA GLN A 179 -34.49 6.21 -32.06
C GLN A 179 -33.35 5.90 -33.06
N PRO A 180 -33.60 5.89 -34.39
CA PRO A 180 -34.84 6.23 -35.07
C PRO A 180 -35.75 5.05 -35.40
N ALA A 181 -35.38 3.83 -35.05
CA ALA A 181 -35.96 2.62 -35.61
C ALA A 181 -36.76 1.77 -34.61
N ASP A 182 -36.75 2.12 -33.32
CA ASP A 182 -37.56 1.54 -32.24
C ASP A 182 -37.58 0.01 -32.29
N TRP A 183 -36.47 -0.61 -31.91
CA TRP A 183 -36.33 -2.06 -31.91
C TRP A 183 -35.60 -2.59 -30.67
N ILE A 184 -35.88 -3.85 -30.35
CA ILE A 184 -35.27 -4.60 -29.24
C ILE A 184 -34.68 -5.88 -29.79
N GLU A 185 -33.48 -6.23 -29.38
CA GLU A 185 -32.88 -7.52 -29.65
C GLU A 185 -32.79 -8.37 -28.39
N PHE A 186 -33.00 -9.67 -28.60
CA PHE A 186 -32.83 -10.69 -27.59
C PHE A 186 -31.71 -11.65 -27.97
N TYR A 187 -30.94 -12.09 -26.99
CA TYR A 187 -29.86 -13.06 -27.15
C TYR A 187 -30.17 -14.33 -26.37
N ASN A 188 -29.93 -15.49 -27.00
CA ASN A 188 -29.96 -16.78 -26.33
C ASN A 188 -28.54 -17.18 -25.93
N ALA A 189 -28.21 -17.02 -24.65
CA ALA A 189 -26.90 -17.38 -24.09
C ALA A 189 -26.73 -18.90 -23.90
N GLY A 190 -27.78 -19.69 -24.12
CA GLY A 190 -27.74 -21.14 -24.03
C GLY A 190 -27.06 -21.83 -25.22
N ASP A 191 -26.78 -23.12 -25.06
CA ASP A 191 -26.13 -24.00 -26.05
C ASP A 191 -27.12 -24.75 -26.96
N ALA A 192 -28.42 -24.59 -26.74
CA ALA A 192 -29.51 -25.16 -27.52
C ALA A 192 -30.51 -24.09 -28.02
N PRO A 193 -31.27 -24.36 -29.10
CA PRO A 193 -32.38 -23.50 -29.49
C PRO A 193 -33.41 -23.34 -28.36
N PHE A 194 -33.88 -22.11 -28.12
CA PHE A 194 -34.80 -21.79 -27.04
C PHE A 194 -36.15 -21.30 -27.58
N ASP A 195 -37.24 -21.97 -27.17
CA ASP A 195 -38.61 -21.60 -27.53
C ASP A 195 -39.15 -20.53 -26.59
N ILE A 196 -39.42 -19.35 -27.13
CA ILE A 196 -39.94 -18.19 -26.40
C ILE A 196 -41.41 -17.92 -26.73
N SER A 197 -42.11 -18.92 -27.24
CA SER A 197 -43.55 -18.85 -27.48
C SER A 197 -44.30 -18.37 -26.24
N GLY A 198 -45.04 -17.27 -26.38
CA GLY A 198 -45.85 -16.73 -25.30
C GLY A 198 -45.11 -15.83 -24.30
N TYR A 199 -43.80 -15.62 -24.45
CA TYR A 199 -43.07 -14.58 -23.71
C TYR A 199 -43.62 -13.20 -24.07
N GLU A 200 -43.49 -12.24 -23.16
CA GLU A 200 -44.11 -10.92 -23.27
C GLU A 200 -43.10 -9.81 -23.03
N ILE A 201 -43.07 -8.84 -23.94
CA ILE A 201 -42.33 -7.59 -23.84
C ILE A 201 -43.25 -6.54 -23.23
N ARG A 202 -42.76 -5.82 -22.22
CA ARG A 202 -43.42 -4.63 -21.66
C ARG A 202 -42.46 -3.45 -21.62
N ASP A 203 -42.98 -2.24 -21.80
CA ASP A 203 -42.18 -1.04 -21.57
C ASP A 203 -42.23 -0.61 -20.09
N ASN A 204 -42.10 0.68 -19.78
CA ASN A 204 -42.26 1.20 -18.42
C ASN A 204 -43.68 1.04 -17.81
N SER A 205 -44.69 0.69 -18.61
CA SER A 205 -46.08 0.47 -18.23
C SER A 205 -46.49 -1.00 -18.38
N ASP A 206 -47.19 -1.56 -17.39
CA ASP A 206 -47.70 -2.94 -17.49
C ASP A 206 -48.87 -3.10 -18.48
N ASP A 207 -49.53 -1.99 -18.84
CA ASP A 207 -50.62 -1.98 -19.83
C ASP A 207 -50.09 -2.03 -21.28
N HIS A 208 -48.81 -1.72 -21.48
CA HIS A 208 -48.12 -1.77 -22.76
C HIS A 208 -47.40 -3.11 -22.86
N ARG A 209 -48.04 -4.06 -23.55
CA ARG A 209 -47.58 -5.45 -23.61
C ARG A 209 -47.73 -6.05 -24.99
N TRP A 210 -46.73 -6.81 -25.41
CA TRP A 210 -46.69 -7.49 -26.70
C TRP A 210 -46.11 -8.89 -26.54
N GLN A 211 -46.78 -9.91 -27.08
CA GLN A 211 -46.43 -11.31 -26.85
C GLN A 211 -45.87 -12.00 -28.11
N PHE A 212 -44.82 -12.81 -27.94
CA PHE A 212 -44.25 -13.66 -29.00
C PHE A 212 -45.24 -14.74 -29.46
N ARG A 213 -45.24 -15.05 -30.76
CA ARG A 213 -46.17 -16.03 -31.35
C ARG A 213 -45.75 -17.47 -31.04
N PRO A 214 -46.69 -18.43 -31.12
CA PRO A 214 -46.34 -19.85 -31.07
C PRO A 214 -45.34 -20.24 -32.16
N GLY A 215 -44.30 -20.98 -31.77
CA GLY A 215 -43.20 -21.44 -32.62
C GLY A 215 -42.06 -20.42 -32.81
N THR A 216 -41.97 -19.39 -31.97
CA THR A 216 -40.83 -18.47 -31.99
C THR A 216 -39.67 -19.08 -31.20
N GLU A 217 -38.57 -19.37 -31.89
CA GLU A 217 -37.36 -19.95 -31.30
C GLU A 217 -36.14 -19.09 -31.65
N ILE A 218 -35.18 -19.00 -30.73
CA ILE A 218 -33.84 -18.40 -30.95
C ILE A 218 -32.82 -19.53 -30.93
N ALA A 219 -31.94 -19.62 -31.93
CA ALA A 219 -30.86 -20.62 -31.92
C ALA A 219 -29.87 -20.39 -30.75
N ALA A 220 -29.11 -21.41 -30.37
CA ALA A 220 -28.01 -21.29 -29.41
C ALA A 220 -27.02 -20.20 -29.84
N GLY A 221 -26.66 -19.28 -28.94
CA GLY A 221 -25.82 -18.10 -29.25
C GLY A 221 -26.42 -17.20 -30.34
N GLY A 222 -27.74 -17.29 -30.58
CA GLY A 222 -28.44 -16.57 -31.65
C GLY A 222 -29.11 -15.29 -31.15
N PHE A 223 -29.39 -14.39 -32.09
CA PHE A 223 -30.06 -13.12 -31.86
C PHE A 223 -31.45 -13.09 -32.49
N LEU A 224 -32.40 -12.42 -31.86
CA LEU A 224 -33.73 -12.13 -32.40
C LEU A 224 -34.08 -10.65 -32.26
N VAL A 225 -34.17 -9.97 -33.38
CA VAL A 225 -34.59 -8.56 -33.46
C VAL A 225 -36.11 -8.47 -33.56
N VAL A 226 -36.72 -7.66 -32.69
CA VAL A 226 -38.12 -7.24 -32.71
C VAL A 226 -38.14 -5.75 -33.09
N ASP A 227 -38.47 -5.48 -34.35
CA ASP A 227 -38.63 -4.13 -34.90
C ASP A 227 -40.10 -3.66 -34.87
N GLU A 228 -40.35 -2.38 -35.18
CA GLU A 228 -41.69 -1.79 -35.29
C GLU A 228 -42.71 -2.61 -36.12
N ALA A 229 -42.23 -3.35 -37.14
CA ALA A 229 -43.05 -4.11 -38.07
C ALA A 229 -43.30 -5.56 -37.62
N SER A 230 -42.61 -6.01 -36.57
CA SER A 230 -42.67 -7.37 -36.05
C SER A 230 -44.08 -7.70 -35.56
N ILE A 231 -44.60 -8.86 -35.98
CA ILE A 231 -45.98 -9.29 -35.69
C ILE A 231 -45.98 -10.30 -34.54
N GLY A 232 -46.62 -9.90 -33.45
CA GLY A 232 -46.84 -10.70 -32.24
C GLY A 232 -48.32 -10.73 -31.89
N LEU A 233 -48.65 -10.87 -30.62
CA LEU A 233 -50.02 -10.94 -30.12
C LEU A 233 -50.28 -9.90 -29.03
N VAL A 234 -51.46 -9.29 -29.07
CA VAL A 234 -52.07 -8.55 -27.96
C VAL A 234 -53.44 -9.16 -27.71
N ASP A 235 -53.65 -9.72 -26.51
CA ASP A 235 -54.86 -10.47 -26.15
C ASP A 235 -55.26 -11.55 -27.19
N GLY A 236 -54.25 -12.20 -27.78
CA GLY A 236 -54.42 -13.26 -28.78
C GLY A 236 -54.73 -12.76 -30.21
N VAL A 237 -54.63 -11.45 -30.48
CA VAL A 237 -54.82 -10.86 -31.81
C VAL A 237 -53.48 -10.44 -32.40
N GLU A 238 -53.22 -10.83 -33.66
CA GLU A 238 -52.01 -10.42 -34.38
C GLU A 238 -51.89 -8.89 -34.44
N THR A 239 -50.82 -8.36 -33.88
CA THR A 239 -50.60 -6.92 -33.69
C THR A 239 -49.13 -6.59 -33.94
N ALA A 240 -48.85 -5.46 -34.61
CA ALA A 240 -47.49 -5.02 -34.85
C ALA A 240 -46.88 -4.45 -33.56
N PHE A 241 -45.57 -4.65 -33.34
CA PHE A 241 -44.87 -4.24 -32.13
C PHE A 241 -45.06 -2.75 -31.77
N ARG A 242 -45.02 -1.87 -32.77
CA ARG A 242 -45.24 -0.42 -32.61
C ARG A 242 -46.63 0.00 -32.12
N ASP A 243 -47.62 -0.90 -32.13
CA ASP A 243 -48.99 -0.56 -31.75
C ASP A 243 -49.16 -0.51 -30.21
N PRO A 244 -48.68 -1.51 -29.43
CA PRO A 244 -48.71 -1.47 -27.96
C PRO A 244 -47.43 -0.96 -27.29
N ILE A 245 -46.26 -1.01 -27.96
CA ILE A 245 -44.97 -0.59 -27.38
C ILE A 245 -44.41 0.58 -28.19
N GLY A 246 -43.99 1.65 -27.51
CA GLY A 246 -43.22 2.75 -28.11
C GLY A 246 -42.02 3.06 -27.23
N ILE A 247 -40.82 3.08 -27.82
CA ILE A 247 -39.56 3.15 -27.07
C ILE A 247 -39.15 4.62 -26.93
N GLY A 248 -39.47 5.24 -25.80
CA GLY A 248 -39.25 6.68 -25.61
C GLY A 248 -37.83 7.07 -25.19
N SER A 249 -37.57 8.39 -25.15
CA SER A 249 -36.36 8.96 -24.55
C SER A 249 -36.31 8.85 -23.01
N ALA A 250 -37.28 8.20 -22.40
CA ALA A 250 -37.35 7.99 -20.95
C ALA A 250 -38.22 6.75 -20.72
N ASP A 251 -37.60 5.59 -20.81
CA ASP A 251 -38.31 4.31 -20.83
C ASP A 251 -37.52 3.19 -20.15
N ARG A 252 -38.09 2.00 -20.16
CA ARG A 252 -37.40 0.73 -19.86
C ARG A 252 -38.05 -0.39 -20.65
N ILE A 253 -37.33 -1.44 -21.02
CA ILE A 253 -37.90 -2.67 -21.56
C ILE A 253 -37.78 -3.78 -20.55
N ARG A 254 -38.83 -4.58 -20.44
CA ARG A 254 -38.92 -5.74 -19.57
C ARG A 254 -39.38 -6.96 -20.35
N LEU A 255 -38.75 -8.09 -20.09
CA LEU A 255 -39.11 -9.39 -20.64
C LEU A 255 -39.77 -10.24 -19.55
N PHE A 256 -40.93 -10.81 -19.86
CA PHE A 256 -41.63 -11.75 -19.00
C PHE A 256 -41.77 -13.11 -19.71
N ASP A 257 -41.71 -14.20 -18.95
CA ASP A 257 -41.98 -15.53 -19.46
C ASP A 257 -43.49 -15.75 -19.70
N ALA A 258 -43.84 -16.90 -20.29
CA ALA A 258 -45.23 -17.27 -20.55
C ALA A 258 -46.10 -17.46 -19.30
N THR A 259 -45.49 -17.47 -18.10
CA THR A 259 -46.17 -17.53 -16.79
C THR A 259 -46.26 -16.17 -16.09
N GLU A 260 -45.86 -15.09 -16.78
CA GLU A 260 -45.82 -13.71 -16.30
C GLU A 260 -44.75 -13.44 -15.23
N ILE A 261 -43.71 -14.27 -15.14
CA ILE A 261 -42.55 -14.00 -14.28
C ILE A 261 -41.56 -13.12 -15.05
N LEU A 262 -41.02 -12.08 -14.40
CA LEU A 262 -40.00 -11.22 -14.98
C LEU A 262 -38.71 -12.03 -15.21
N VAL A 263 -38.23 -12.03 -16.45
CA VAL A 263 -37.01 -12.71 -16.90
C VAL A 263 -35.86 -11.72 -16.96
N ASP A 264 -36.07 -10.53 -17.55
CA ASP A 264 -35.03 -9.52 -17.70
C ASP A 264 -35.61 -8.08 -17.73
N ASP A 265 -34.80 -7.09 -17.38
CA ASP A 265 -35.13 -5.66 -17.31
C ASP A 265 -33.91 -4.82 -17.72
N THR A 266 -34.07 -3.91 -18.68
CA THR A 266 -33.01 -2.97 -19.11
C THR A 266 -32.66 -1.95 -18.04
N LEU A 267 -33.48 -1.83 -17.00
CA LEU A 267 -33.59 -0.68 -16.11
C LEU A 267 -34.04 0.61 -16.85
N PRO A 268 -34.50 1.63 -16.11
CA PRO A 268 -34.89 2.91 -16.71
C PRO A 268 -33.70 3.66 -17.31
N TRP A 269 -33.87 4.20 -18.52
CA TRP A 269 -32.93 5.15 -19.12
C TRP A 269 -33.52 6.56 -19.24
N SER A 270 -32.65 7.54 -19.44
CA SER A 270 -33.02 8.93 -19.68
C SER A 270 -32.19 9.51 -20.84
N GLY A 271 -32.88 9.95 -21.89
CA GLY A 271 -32.30 10.34 -23.17
C GLY A 271 -32.32 9.21 -24.20
N HIS A 272 -32.22 9.57 -25.47
CA HIS A 272 -31.89 8.61 -26.52
C HIS A 272 -30.38 8.39 -26.53
N ALA A 273 -29.93 7.17 -26.84
CA ALA A 273 -28.53 6.89 -27.13
C ALA A 273 -28.05 7.79 -28.29
N ALA A 274 -26.83 8.32 -28.20
CA ALA A 274 -26.21 9.11 -29.25
C ALA A 274 -24.70 8.98 -29.18
N ILE A 275 -24.06 8.72 -30.31
CA ILE A 275 -22.60 8.73 -30.46
C ILE A 275 -22.26 10.00 -31.24
N ASP A 276 -21.47 10.90 -30.66
CA ASP A 276 -21.14 12.22 -31.23
C ASP A 276 -22.38 13.06 -31.62
N GLY A 277 -23.49 12.87 -30.89
CA GLY A 277 -24.77 13.51 -31.19
C GLY A 277 -25.54 12.90 -32.36
N ASP A 278 -25.03 11.82 -32.98
CA ASP A 278 -25.75 11.01 -33.96
C ASP A 278 -26.51 9.88 -33.26
N VAL A 279 -27.82 10.08 -33.11
CA VAL A 279 -28.74 9.08 -32.55
C VAL A 279 -28.91 7.86 -33.46
N ALA A 280 -28.67 7.99 -34.77
CA ALA A 280 -28.83 6.86 -35.70
C ALA A 280 -27.63 5.90 -35.68
N ALA A 281 -26.52 6.31 -35.09
CA ALA A 281 -25.35 5.48 -34.92
C ALA A 281 -25.39 4.65 -33.62
N ALA A 282 -26.32 4.95 -32.70
CA ALA A 282 -26.20 4.59 -31.29
C ALA A 282 -27.39 3.80 -30.76
N THR A 283 -27.09 2.80 -29.93
CA THR A 283 -28.05 1.98 -29.18
C THR A 283 -27.59 1.87 -27.73
N LEU A 284 -28.46 1.32 -26.87
CA LEU A 284 -28.05 0.80 -25.58
C LEU A 284 -27.89 -0.72 -25.70
N ALA A 285 -26.77 -1.29 -25.28
CA ALA A 285 -26.49 -2.72 -25.45
C ALA A 285 -25.73 -3.33 -24.28
N ARG A 286 -25.79 -4.65 -24.12
CA ARG A 286 -24.98 -5.42 -23.17
C ARG A 286 -23.63 -5.80 -23.79
N CYS A 287 -22.54 -5.60 -23.05
CA CYS A 287 -21.20 -5.95 -23.51
C CYS A 287 -20.40 -6.61 -22.39
N PRO A 288 -20.03 -7.90 -22.50
CA PRO A 288 -20.32 -8.85 -23.61
C PRO A 288 -21.81 -9.14 -23.86
N ASP A 289 -22.15 -9.74 -25.01
CA ASP A 289 -23.54 -10.05 -25.38
C ASP A 289 -24.26 -10.84 -24.26
N GLY A 290 -25.40 -10.31 -23.83
CA GLY A 290 -26.22 -10.92 -22.79
C GLY A 290 -25.74 -10.77 -21.35
N GLU A 291 -24.64 -10.04 -21.12
CA GLU A 291 -24.00 -9.89 -19.81
C GLU A 291 -23.87 -8.42 -19.39
N GLY A 292 -23.82 -8.16 -18.09
CA GLY A 292 -23.56 -6.80 -17.57
C GLY A 292 -24.68 -5.78 -17.80
N ALA A 293 -24.44 -4.51 -17.44
CA ALA A 293 -25.42 -3.43 -17.63
C ALA A 293 -25.52 -2.96 -19.09
N PHE A 294 -26.58 -2.21 -19.42
CA PHE A 294 -26.72 -1.57 -20.73
C PHE A 294 -25.77 -0.36 -20.83
N VAL A 295 -24.90 -0.36 -21.84
CA VAL A 295 -23.93 0.70 -22.16
C VAL A 295 -24.16 1.26 -23.57
N LEU A 296 -23.50 2.36 -23.91
CA LEU A 296 -23.57 2.95 -25.24
C LEU A 296 -22.89 2.04 -26.28
N SER A 297 -23.59 1.70 -27.35
CA SER A 297 -23.08 0.85 -28.43
C SER A 297 -23.37 1.41 -29.81
N TYR A 298 -22.58 1.01 -30.80
CA TYR A 298 -22.98 1.15 -32.19
C TYR A 298 -24.13 0.19 -32.49
N SER A 299 -25.06 0.61 -33.36
CA SER A 299 -26.21 -0.20 -33.75
C SER A 299 -25.80 -1.53 -34.43
N THR A 300 -26.16 -2.66 -33.82
CA THR A 300 -25.73 -4.03 -34.24
C THR A 300 -26.88 -5.05 -34.43
N PRO A 301 -28.01 -4.71 -35.08
CA PRO A 301 -29.15 -5.61 -35.18
C PRO A 301 -28.81 -6.94 -35.88
N GLY A 302 -28.98 -8.04 -35.15
CA GLY A 302 -28.77 -9.42 -35.55
C GLY A 302 -27.31 -9.89 -35.49
N ALA A 303 -26.44 -9.16 -34.78
CA ALA A 303 -25.00 -9.41 -34.70
C ALA A 303 -24.48 -9.12 -33.28
N PRO A 304 -23.27 -9.62 -32.93
CA PRO A 304 -22.63 -9.27 -31.66
C PRO A 304 -22.47 -7.76 -31.47
N ASN A 305 -22.69 -7.29 -30.25
CA ASN A 305 -22.63 -5.87 -29.90
C ASN A 305 -21.24 -5.25 -30.11
N SER A 306 -21.22 -3.97 -30.46
CA SER A 306 -20.00 -3.18 -30.71
C SER A 306 -20.00 -1.93 -29.83
N CYS A 307 -19.66 -2.09 -28.55
CA CYS A 307 -19.74 -1.01 -27.58
C CYS A 307 -18.73 0.13 -27.77
N VAL A 308 -19.14 1.33 -27.37
CA VAL A 308 -18.25 2.49 -27.25
C VAL A 308 -17.65 2.46 -25.85
N MET A 309 -16.47 1.84 -25.73
CA MET A 309 -15.72 1.84 -24.49
C MET A 309 -15.02 3.20 -24.30
N PRO A 310 -14.89 3.70 -23.06
CA PRO A 310 -14.03 4.85 -22.78
C PRO A 310 -12.61 4.60 -23.28
N ASP A 311 -11.92 5.65 -23.77
CA ASP A 311 -10.52 5.56 -24.22
C ASP A 311 -9.52 5.45 -23.04
N VAL A 312 -9.91 4.80 -21.94
CA VAL A 312 -9.10 4.58 -20.73
C VAL A 312 -8.70 3.12 -20.67
N VAL A 313 -7.40 2.86 -20.54
CA VAL A 313 -6.83 1.51 -20.56
C VAL A 313 -5.82 1.34 -19.43
N ILE A 314 -5.62 0.11 -18.98
CA ILE A 314 -4.58 -0.23 -18.00
C ILE A 314 -3.21 -0.03 -18.66
N ASN A 315 -2.33 0.70 -17.98
CA ASN A 315 -1.04 1.15 -18.47
C ASN A 315 0.14 0.49 -17.77
N GLU A 316 0.07 0.37 -16.45
CA GLU A 316 1.14 -0.17 -15.60
C GLU A 316 0.53 -0.87 -14.37
N ILE A 317 1.14 -1.97 -13.92
CA ILE A 317 0.68 -2.80 -12.80
C ILE A 317 1.90 -3.17 -11.94
N GLU A 318 1.80 -2.89 -10.64
CA GLU A 318 2.71 -3.38 -9.61
C GLU A 318 1.96 -4.36 -8.72
N SER A 319 2.60 -5.49 -8.42
CA SER A 319 1.99 -6.60 -7.68
C SER A 319 2.93 -7.27 -6.67
N ASN A 320 4.20 -6.82 -6.55
CA ASN A 320 5.20 -7.50 -5.72
C ASN A 320 6.49 -6.68 -5.41
N GLY A 321 6.68 -5.54 -6.07
CA GLY A 321 7.94 -4.79 -6.11
C GLY A 321 8.05 -3.61 -5.15
N ASP A 322 6.95 -3.14 -4.56
CA ASP A 322 6.91 -2.01 -3.62
C ASP A 322 6.21 -2.38 -2.29
N ALA A 323 5.80 -1.36 -1.52
CA ALA A 323 5.11 -1.56 -0.24
C ALA A 323 3.60 -1.86 -0.40
N THR A 324 3.01 -1.60 -1.57
CA THR A 324 1.55 -1.56 -1.80
C THR A 324 1.21 -1.86 -3.25
N ASP A 325 0.28 -2.77 -3.52
CA ASP A 325 -0.12 -3.04 -4.91
C ASP A 325 -0.83 -1.84 -5.55
N TRP A 326 -0.66 -1.64 -6.86
CA TRP A 326 -1.35 -0.57 -7.59
C TRP A 326 -1.52 -0.85 -9.08
N VAL A 327 -2.50 -0.14 -9.65
CA VAL A 327 -2.85 -0.20 -11.07
C VAL A 327 -2.93 1.21 -11.63
N GLU A 328 -2.13 1.51 -12.64
CA GLU A 328 -2.21 2.76 -13.38
C GLU A 328 -3.04 2.60 -14.65
N VAL A 329 -3.89 3.60 -14.92
CA VAL A 329 -4.63 3.73 -16.18
C VAL A 329 -4.25 5.03 -16.89
N VAL A 330 -4.37 5.02 -18.22
CA VAL A 330 -4.10 6.20 -19.06
C VAL A 330 -5.27 6.49 -19.98
N ASN A 331 -5.61 7.78 -20.12
CA ASN A 331 -6.57 8.24 -21.13
C ASN A 331 -5.88 8.39 -22.49
N THR A 332 -6.13 7.45 -23.40
CA THR A 332 -5.58 7.43 -24.77
C THR A 332 -6.38 8.26 -25.77
N GLY A 333 -7.52 8.82 -25.33
CA GLY A 333 -8.45 9.59 -26.12
C GLY A 333 -8.00 11.04 -26.33
N SER A 334 -8.91 11.84 -26.89
CA SER A 334 -8.69 13.28 -27.14
C SER A 334 -9.59 14.19 -26.31
N THR A 335 -10.39 13.61 -25.42
CA THR A 335 -11.33 14.31 -24.53
C THR A 335 -11.16 13.83 -23.09
N PRO A 336 -11.42 14.69 -22.08
CA PRO A 336 -11.42 14.27 -20.68
C PRO A 336 -12.43 13.15 -20.43
N VAL A 337 -12.12 12.22 -19.54
CA VAL A 337 -13.01 11.13 -19.11
C VAL A 337 -13.32 11.29 -17.62
N ASP A 338 -14.58 11.10 -17.24
CA ASP A 338 -15.03 11.09 -15.86
C ASP A 338 -14.95 9.67 -15.29
N LEU A 339 -14.05 9.48 -14.32
CA LEU A 339 -13.80 8.22 -13.61
C LEU A 339 -14.61 8.11 -12.31
N SER A 340 -15.53 9.04 -12.03
CA SER A 340 -16.35 9.00 -10.81
C SER A 340 -17.02 7.65 -10.63
N GLY A 341 -16.77 6.99 -9.49
CA GLY A 341 -17.32 5.68 -9.14
C GLY A 341 -16.66 4.48 -9.81
N TRP A 342 -15.61 4.66 -10.62
CA TRP A 342 -14.85 3.55 -11.20
C TRP A 342 -14.11 2.77 -10.10
N THR A 343 -13.78 1.52 -10.39
CA THR A 343 -13.05 0.62 -9.47
C THR A 343 -12.05 -0.24 -10.25
N VAL A 344 -11.04 -0.75 -9.56
CA VAL A 344 -10.25 -1.91 -10.01
C VAL A 344 -10.66 -3.16 -9.22
N MET A 345 -10.40 -4.33 -9.80
CA MET A 345 -10.71 -5.62 -9.20
C MET A 345 -9.66 -6.66 -9.60
N ASP A 346 -9.36 -7.59 -8.69
CA ASP A 346 -8.49 -8.73 -8.95
C ASP A 346 -9.25 -9.91 -9.59
N GLY A 347 -8.63 -11.09 -9.63
CA GLY A 347 -9.24 -12.33 -10.13
C GLY A 347 -10.40 -12.88 -9.31
N ASP A 348 -10.77 -12.30 -8.17
CA ASP A 348 -11.95 -12.67 -7.36
C ASP A 348 -12.96 -11.51 -7.23
N PRO A 349 -13.66 -11.14 -8.31
CA PRO A 349 -14.59 -10.01 -8.32
C PRO A 349 -15.81 -10.18 -7.41
N VAL A 350 -16.05 -11.37 -6.87
CA VAL A 350 -17.16 -11.67 -5.96
C VAL A 350 -16.70 -11.66 -4.51
N GLY A 351 -15.59 -12.32 -4.20
CA GLY A 351 -15.00 -12.37 -2.86
C GLY A 351 -14.51 -11.00 -2.41
N HIS A 352 -13.85 -10.26 -3.30
CA HIS A 352 -13.28 -8.94 -3.01
C HIS A 352 -14.18 -7.77 -3.43
N ALA A 353 -15.45 -8.04 -3.77
CA ALA A 353 -16.39 -6.98 -4.17
C ALA A 353 -16.55 -5.85 -3.14
N ALA A 354 -16.44 -6.18 -1.84
CA ALA A 354 -16.53 -5.22 -0.74
C ALA A 354 -15.19 -4.53 -0.40
N GLU A 355 -14.11 -4.97 -1.03
CA GLU A 355 -12.73 -4.54 -0.78
C GLU A 355 -12.22 -3.54 -1.83
N ALA A 356 -13.02 -3.25 -2.86
CA ALA A 356 -12.79 -2.15 -3.80
C ALA A 356 -13.53 -0.88 -3.36
N THR A 357 -12.84 0.25 -3.35
CA THR A 357 -13.38 1.58 -3.05
C THR A 357 -13.69 2.32 -4.36
N PRO A 358 -14.96 2.69 -4.63
CA PRO A 358 -15.29 3.50 -5.80
C PRO A 358 -14.67 4.89 -5.74
N LEU A 359 -14.13 5.36 -6.87
CA LEU A 359 -13.51 6.69 -6.94
C LEU A 359 -14.49 7.82 -6.56
N PRO A 360 -14.03 8.88 -5.90
CA PRO A 360 -14.85 10.04 -5.56
C PRO A 360 -15.53 10.69 -6.77
N ALA A 361 -16.63 11.38 -6.52
CA ALA A 361 -17.28 12.20 -7.54
C ALA A 361 -16.35 13.31 -8.05
N ASP A 362 -16.53 13.68 -9.32
CA ASP A 362 -15.75 14.68 -10.05
C ASP A 362 -14.28 14.27 -10.30
N THR A 363 -13.97 12.96 -10.30
CA THR A 363 -12.64 12.46 -10.66
C THR A 363 -12.47 12.45 -12.19
N ILE A 364 -11.74 13.43 -12.74
CA ILE A 364 -11.56 13.60 -14.19
C ILE A 364 -10.12 13.28 -14.60
N ILE A 365 -9.96 12.43 -15.63
CA ILE A 365 -8.66 12.17 -16.29
C ILE A 365 -8.60 12.88 -17.64
N GLU A 366 -7.66 13.82 -17.78
CA GLU A 366 -7.42 14.58 -19.01
C GLU A 366 -6.78 13.71 -20.11
N PRO A 367 -6.88 14.09 -21.40
CA PRO A 367 -6.21 13.37 -22.49
C PRO A 367 -4.70 13.20 -22.25
N GLY A 368 -4.22 11.95 -22.29
CA GLY A 368 -2.83 11.59 -22.05
C GLY A 368 -2.37 11.65 -20.58
N ALA A 369 -3.27 11.97 -19.64
CA ALA A 369 -2.99 11.90 -18.22
C ALA A 369 -3.11 10.47 -17.69
N TYR A 370 -2.49 10.23 -16.53
CA TYR A 370 -2.48 8.97 -15.80
C TYR A 370 -3.32 9.09 -14.53
N PHE A 371 -3.90 7.98 -14.10
CA PHE A 371 -4.56 7.86 -12.79
C PHE A 371 -4.12 6.53 -12.17
N VAL A 372 -3.78 6.54 -10.88
CA VAL A 372 -3.31 5.35 -10.15
C VAL A 372 -4.38 4.96 -9.15
N PHE A 373 -4.86 3.72 -9.25
CA PHE A 373 -5.59 3.05 -8.19
C PHE A 373 -4.59 2.40 -7.26
N ASP A 374 -4.59 2.79 -5.99
CA ASP A 374 -3.52 2.46 -5.04
C ASP A 374 -4.05 1.76 -3.79
N GLN A 375 -3.33 0.76 -3.28
CA GLN A 375 -3.61 0.15 -1.99
C GLN A 375 -3.07 1.04 -0.85
N PRO A 376 -3.77 1.18 0.30
CA PRO A 376 -5.09 0.65 0.63
C PRO A 376 -6.26 1.59 0.23
N THR A 377 -5.97 2.66 -0.49
CA THR A 377 -6.91 3.77 -0.72
C THR A 377 -8.09 3.35 -1.60
N ASP A 378 -7.80 2.82 -2.77
CA ASP A 378 -8.79 2.49 -3.80
C ASP A 378 -9.21 1.01 -3.73
N PHE A 379 -8.42 0.18 -3.07
CA PHE A 379 -8.74 -1.21 -2.76
C PHE A 379 -7.87 -1.72 -1.61
N VAL A 380 -8.31 -2.79 -0.92
CA VAL A 380 -7.56 -3.40 0.21
C VAL A 380 -7.12 -4.85 -0.03
N PHE A 381 -7.59 -5.48 -1.10
CA PHE A 381 -7.07 -6.78 -1.55
C PHE A 381 -5.65 -6.65 -2.12
N GLY A 382 -4.94 -7.77 -2.26
CA GLY A 382 -3.63 -7.81 -2.94
C GLY A 382 -3.75 -8.34 -4.36
N LEU A 383 -2.82 -7.95 -5.23
CA LEU A 383 -2.67 -8.46 -6.59
C LEU A 383 -1.71 -9.65 -6.58
N GLY A 384 -2.24 -10.86 -6.71
CA GLY A 384 -1.52 -12.11 -6.50
C GLY A 384 -0.48 -12.49 -7.56
N ASN A 385 0.25 -13.57 -7.30
CA ASN A 385 1.20 -14.17 -8.24
C ASN A 385 0.46 -14.94 -9.34
N GLY A 386 0.15 -14.25 -10.43
CA GLY A 386 -0.68 -14.79 -11.50
C GLY A 386 -2.14 -14.44 -11.25
N ASP A 387 -2.51 -13.23 -11.61
CA ASP A 387 -3.79 -12.61 -11.30
C ASP A 387 -4.39 -11.90 -12.52
N THR A 388 -5.57 -11.32 -12.33
CA THR A 388 -6.27 -10.51 -13.32
C THR A 388 -6.57 -9.14 -12.77
N VAL A 389 -6.11 -8.09 -13.43
CA VAL A 389 -6.54 -6.72 -13.13
C VAL A 389 -7.69 -6.34 -14.05
N THR A 390 -8.83 -6.00 -13.46
CA THR A 390 -10.04 -5.58 -14.17
C THR A 390 -10.37 -4.13 -13.82
N LEU A 391 -10.35 -3.24 -14.81
CA LEU A 391 -10.84 -1.87 -14.68
C LEU A 391 -12.34 -1.85 -14.93
N ARG A 392 -13.13 -1.27 -14.02
CA ARG A 392 -14.59 -1.21 -14.13
C ARG A 392 -15.12 0.21 -13.98
N ASP A 393 -16.13 0.54 -14.76
CA ASP A 393 -16.85 1.81 -14.66
C ASP A 393 -17.78 1.87 -13.44
N ALA A 394 -18.47 3.00 -13.26
CA ALA A 394 -19.42 3.22 -12.16
C ALA A 394 -20.63 2.27 -12.15
N SER A 395 -20.90 1.60 -13.26
CA SER A 395 -21.97 0.59 -13.40
C SER A 395 -21.43 -0.84 -13.25
N LEU A 396 -20.16 -0.98 -12.83
CA LEU A 396 -19.41 -2.24 -12.73
C LEU A 396 -19.18 -2.94 -14.08
N GLY A 397 -19.32 -2.23 -15.20
CA GLY A 397 -18.98 -2.74 -16.53
C GLY A 397 -17.46 -2.76 -16.71
N VAL A 398 -16.92 -3.83 -17.32
CA VAL A 398 -15.48 -3.95 -17.59
C VAL A 398 -15.07 -2.98 -18.70
N VAL A 399 -14.09 -2.13 -18.41
CA VAL A 399 -13.51 -1.14 -19.34
C VAL A 399 -12.27 -1.69 -20.03
N ASP A 400 -11.34 -2.24 -19.25
CA ASP A 400 -10.13 -2.92 -19.72
C ASP A 400 -9.77 -4.03 -18.72
N GLU A 401 -9.06 -5.05 -19.18
CA GLU A 401 -8.67 -6.18 -18.37
C GLU A 401 -7.29 -6.71 -18.78
N HIS A 402 -6.47 -7.08 -17.81
CA HIS A 402 -5.19 -7.72 -18.04
C HIS A 402 -4.97 -8.92 -17.13
N VAL A 403 -4.78 -10.09 -17.72
CA VAL A 403 -4.38 -11.33 -17.04
C VAL A 403 -2.87 -11.51 -17.16
N TYR A 404 -2.21 -11.78 -16.02
CA TYR A 404 -0.80 -12.14 -15.97
C TYR A 404 -0.60 -13.44 -15.19
N VAL A 405 0.54 -14.11 -15.39
CA VAL A 405 0.77 -15.50 -14.89
C VAL A 405 1.69 -15.58 -13.68
N GLU A 406 2.51 -14.55 -13.48
CA GLU A 406 3.44 -14.40 -12.37
C GLU A 406 3.71 -12.92 -12.16
N HIS A 407 4.15 -12.54 -10.96
CA HIS A 407 4.59 -11.18 -10.67
C HIS A 407 5.72 -10.76 -11.63
N ALA A 408 5.72 -9.47 -11.99
CA ALA A 408 6.88 -8.87 -12.63
C ALA A 408 8.08 -8.85 -11.68
N ALA A 409 9.29 -8.86 -12.24
CA ALA A 409 10.52 -8.63 -11.50
C ALA A 409 10.67 -7.16 -11.08
N GLY A 410 10.12 -6.23 -11.87
CA GLY A 410 9.75 -4.90 -11.40
C GLY A 410 8.23 -4.73 -11.51
N VAL A 411 7.77 -4.15 -12.61
CA VAL A 411 6.34 -3.86 -12.88
C VAL A 411 5.97 -4.33 -14.29
N LEU A 412 4.70 -4.67 -14.49
CA LEU A 412 4.15 -4.90 -15.83
C LEU A 412 3.75 -3.55 -16.43
N ALA A 413 4.36 -3.16 -17.55
CA ALA A 413 4.08 -1.89 -18.21
C ALA A 413 3.84 -2.05 -19.71
N ARG A 414 2.99 -1.20 -20.29
CA ARG A 414 2.93 -1.00 -21.75
C ARG A 414 3.99 0.00 -22.18
N CYS A 415 4.96 -0.41 -23.01
CA CYS A 415 6.07 0.46 -23.40
C CYS A 415 5.70 1.76 -24.10
N ALA A 416 4.66 1.72 -24.91
CA ALA A 416 4.02 2.94 -25.40
C ALA A 416 2.71 3.05 -24.63
N ASP A 417 2.51 4.15 -23.92
CA ASP A 417 1.39 4.25 -22.98
C ASP A 417 0.06 3.87 -23.64
N GLY A 418 -0.66 2.98 -22.97
CA GLY A 418 -1.95 2.44 -23.40
C GLY A 418 -1.94 1.58 -24.67
N ARG A 419 -0.76 1.16 -25.17
CA ARG A 419 -0.65 0.40 -26.43
C ARG A 419 0.39 -0.72 -26.38
N GLY A 420 0.10 -1.78 -27.12
CA GLY A 420 0.98 -2.95 -27.24
C GLY A 420 0.89 -3.88 -26.03
N ASP A 421 1.68 -4.94 -26.04
CA ASP A 421 1.67 -5.95 -24.98
C ASP A 421 2.34 -5.42 -23.70
N PHE A 422 1.89 -5.90 -22.54
CA PHE A 422 2.60 -5.68 -21.28
C PHE A 422 3.95 -6.39 -21.30
N VAL A 423 4.96 -5.73 -20.75
CA VAL A 423 6.28 -6.29 -20.54
C VAL A 423 6.75 -5.98 -19.12
N ASP A 424 7.55 -6.88 -18.56
CA ASP A 424 8.23 -6.68 -17.29
C ASP A 424 9.36 -5.64 -17.46
N ILE A 425 9.25 -4.52 -16.74
CA ILE A 425 10.28 -3.50 -16.67
C ILE A 425 10.80 -3.35 -15.24
N ALA A 426 12.11 -3.13 -15.10
CA ALA A 426 12.77 -3.14 -13.80
C ALA A 426 12.58 -1.85 -12.98
N VAL A 427 11.93 -0.82 -13.52
CA VAL A 427 11.78 0.48 -12.89
C VAL A 427 10.33 0.94 -13.02
N SER A 428 9.67 1.08 -11.89
CA SER A 428 8.33 1.66 -11.79
C SER A 428 8.28 3.08 -12.34
N THR A 429 7.18 3.38 -13.04
CA THR A 429 6.83 4.70 -13.55
C THR A 429 5.51 5.22 -13.00
N LYS A 430 5.09 4.75 -11.82
CA LYS A 430 3.86 5.17 -11.12
C LYS A 430 3.60 6.68 -11.24
N GLY A 431 2.48 7.05 -11.87
CA GLY A 431 2.05 8.43 -12.09
C GLY A 431 2.75 9.15 -13.26
N ALA A 432 3.51 8.44 -14.07
CA ALA A 432 4.35 9.00 -15.13
C ALA A 432 4.37 8.12 -16.39
N ARG A 433 4.95 8.67 -17.46
CA ARG A 433 5.14 7.94 -18.73
C ARG A 433 5.98 6.68 -18.51
N ASN A 434 5.53 5.57 -19.07
CA ASN A 434 6.26 4.30 -19.03
C ASN A 434 7.59 4.42 -19.76
N ALA A 435 8.65 3.88 -19.14
CA ALA A 435 10.00 3.97 -19.67
C ALA A 435 10.61 2.59 -19.89
N CYS A 436 10.14 1.92 -20.95
CA CYS A 436 10.85 0.75 -21.45
C CYS A 436 12.26 1.14 -21.94
N GLY A 437 13.25 0.28 -21.68
CA GLY A 437 14.64 0.54 -22.08
C GLY A 437 15.40 1.35 -21.04
N ASN A 438 16.02 2.47 -21.43
CA ASN A 438 16.82 3.27 -20.52
C ASN A 438 15.96 4.03 -19.48
N PRO A 439 16.12 3.79 -18.17
CA PRO A 439 15.30 4.41 -17.14
C PRO A 439 15.67 5.86 -16.79
N VAL A 440 16.45 6.56 -17.63
CA VAL A 440 16.76 7.97 -17.41
C VAL A 440 15.48 8.83 -17.43
N ARG A 441 15.42 9.84 -16.56
CA ARG A 441 14.30 10.79 -16.49
C ARG A 441 14.78 12.23 -16.62
N ILE A 442 13.90 13.12 -17.05
CA ILE A 442 14.06 14.57 -16.92
C ILE A 442 13.80 14.91 -15.46
N ASN A 443 14.67 15.69 -14.81
CA ASN A 443 14.50 16.08 -13.40
C ASN A 443 14.10 17.54 -13.24
N GLU A 444 14.79 18.43 -13.95
CA GLU A 444 14.60 19.88 -13.81
C GLU A 444 14.97 20.58 -15.13
N VAL A 445 14.25 21.64 -15.46
CA VAL A 445 14.40 22.42 -16.69
C VAL A 445 14.39 23.91 -16.35
N GLU A 446 15.42 24.62 -16.80
CA GLU A 446 15.48 26.08 -16.80
C GLU A 446 15.29 26.58 -18.23
N SER A 447 14.27 27.41 -18.45
CA SER A 447 13.84 27.84 -19.78
C SER A 447 13.91 29.34 -20.01
N ASP A 448 14.21 30.18 -19.01
CA ASP A 448 14.25 31.65 -19.17
C ASP A 448 15.66 32.23 -19.00
N GLY A 449 16.67 31.60 -19.63
CA GLY A 449 18.03 32.13 -19.63
C GLY A 449 18.62 32.33 -18.23
N GLY A 450 18.32 31.40 -17.31
CA GLY A 450 18.82 31.36 -15.93
C GLY A 450 20.35 31.45 -15.83
N SER A 451 20.93 31.49 -14.63
CA SER A 451 22.39 31.66 -14.52
C SER A 451 23.13 30.32 -14.78
N PRO A 452 23.85 30.13 -15.92
CA PRO A 452 24.25 31.14 -16.90
C PRO A 452 23.47 31.16 -18.25
N ASP A 453 22.65 30.14 -18.56
CA ASP A 453 21.72 30.10 -19.71
C ASP A 453 20.69 28.95 -19.52
N ASP A 454 19.86 28.63 -20.52
CA ASP A 454 18.94 27.47 -20.48
C ASP A 454 19.67 26.15 -20.19
N TRP A 455 19.01 25.21 -19.50
CA TRP A 455 19.56 23.88 -19.31
C TRP A 455 18.47 22.82 -19.03
N VAL A 456 18.82 21.58 -19.34
CA VAL A 456 18.02 20.39 -19.03
C VAL A 456 18.82 19.50 -18.09
N GLU A 457 18.23 19.08 -16.99
CA GLU A 457 18.80 18.09 -16.09
C GLU A 457 18.10 16.75 -16.25
N LEU A 458 18.90 15.69 -16.32
CA LEU A 458 18.44 14.32 -16.28
C LEU A 458 18.85 13.67 -14.96
N VAL A 459 18.05 12.72 -14.47
CA VAL A 459 18.34 11.94 -13.27
C VAL A 459 18.36 10.45 -13.57
N ASN A 460 19.18 9.72 -12.81
CA ASN A 460 19.16 8.26 -12.77
C ASN A 460 18.35 7.79 -11.54
N PRO A 461 17.11 7.32 -11.72
CA PRO A 461 16.26 6.88 -10.62
C PRO A 461 16.67 5.50 -10.05
N THR A 462 17.68 4.84 -10.62
CA THR A 462 18.05 3.48 -10.20
C THR A 462 19.11 3.45 -9.10
N ALA A 463 19.20 2.33 -8.38
CA ALA A 463 20.21 2.07 -7.36
C ALA A 463 21.61 1.73 -7.92
N SER A 464 21.81 1.79 -9.24
CA SER A 464 23.08 1.46 -9.90
C SER A 464 23.50 2.54 -10.89
N ALA A 465 24.77 2.57 -11.29
CA ALA A 465 25.21 3.53 -12.31
C ALA A 465 24.56 3.22 -13.67
N LEU A 466 23.95 4.24 -14.27
CA LEU A 466 23.21 4.14 -15.52
C LEU A 466 24.02 4.69 -16.69
N ASP A 467 24.19 3.91 -17.76
CA ASP A 467 24.76 4.37 -19.02
C ASP A 467 23.68 5.08 -19.84
N VAL A 468 23.89 6.36 -20.15
CA VAL A 468 22.95 7.20 -20.92
C VAL A 468 23.52 7.56 -22.30
N SER A 469 24.52 6.80 -22.76
CA SER A 469 25.14 6.99 -24.08
C SER A 469 24.11 6.88 -25.21
N GLY A 470 24.06 7.90 -26.07
CA GLY A 470 23.21 7.88 -27.26
C GLY A 470 21.75 8.25 -27.02
N ILE A 471 21.33 8.47 -25.77
CA ILE A 471 20.03 9.08 -25.45
C ILE A 471 19.93 10.44 -26.14
N VAL A 472 18.76 10.75 -26.70
CA VAL A 472 18.54 11.98 -27.47
C VAL A 472 17.57 12.89 -26.73
N VAL A 473 18.00 14.12 -26.44
CA VAL A 473 17.17 15.19 -25.89
C VAL A 473 16.73 16.11 -27.03
N LYS A 474 15.43 16.44 -27.07
CA LYS A 474 14.82 17.36 -28.04
C LYS A 474 13.92 18.35 -27.29
N ASP A 475 13.69 19.53 -27.86
CA ASP A 475 12.61 20.42 -27.44
C ASP A 475 11.30 20.06 -28.18
N GLU A 476 10.36 20.97 -28.41
CA GLU A 476 9.15 20.77 -29.20
C GLU A 476 9.37 20.60 -30.72
N ASP A 477 10.46 21.12 -31.28
CA ASP A 477 10.83 20.99 -32.70
C ASP A 477 11.75 19.77 -32.93
N ASP A 478 11.27 18.78 -33.69
CA ASP A 478 12.04 17.55 -33.99
C ASP A 478 13.40 17.80 -34.70
N THR A 479 13.64 19.01 -35.22
CA THR A 479 14.93 19.39 -35.82
C THR A 479 15.97 19.84 -34.79
N HIS A 480 15.56 20.18 -33.57
CA HIS A 480 16.43 20.45 -32.44
C HIS A 480 16.68 19.14 -31.68
N SER A 481 17.92 18.66 -31.74
CA SER A 481 18.27 17.37 -31.14
C SER A 481 19.70 17.38 -30.61
N TYR A 482 19.87 16.85 -29.41
CA TYR A 482 21.15 16.63 -28.77
C TYR A 482 21.30 15.15 -28.38
N ALA A 483 22.29 14.47 -28.93
CA ALA A 483 22.62 13.09 -28.55
C ALA A 483 23.71 13.08 -27.48
N ILE A 484 23.43 12.43 -26.35
CA ILE A 484 24.38 12.32 -25.24
C ILE A 484 25.63 11.54 -25.70
N PRO A 485 26.85 12.08 -25.46
CA PRO A 485 28.09 11.44 -25.90
C PRO A 485 28.27 10.01 -25.39
N ALA A 486 28.90 9.18 -26.21
CA ALA A 486 29.26 7.81 -25.82
C ALA A 486 30.20 7.77 -24.60
N GLY A 487 29.91 6.85 -23.68
CA GLY A 487 30.62 6.67 -22.41
C GLY A 487 30.10 7.56 -21.27
N THR A 488 28.94 8.20 -21.41
CA THR A 488 28.35 9.03 -20.36
C THR A 488 27.55 8.15 -19.40
N THR A 489 27.89 8.20 -18.11
CA THR A 489 27.20 7.46 -17.05
C THR A 489 26.75 8.39 -15.94
N ILE A 490 25.57 8.15 -15.39
CA ILE A 490 25.03 8.84 -14.21
C ILE A 490 25.08 7.87 -13.03
N SER A 491 25.66 8.27 -11.89
CA SER A 491 25.66 7.43 -10.68
C SER A 491 24.23 7.21 -10.17
N ALA A 492 24.03 6.20 -9.32
CA ALA A 492 22.73 5.95 -8.67
C ALA A 492 22.22 7.22 -7.97
N GLY A 493 20.97 7.63 -8.24
CA GLY A 493 20.34 8.84 -7.67
C GLY A 493 21.03 10.17 -8.03
N ALA A 494 21.95 10.18 -9.00
CA ALA A 494 22.67 11.39 -9.37
C ALA A 494 22.06 12.08 -10.61
N HIS A 495 22.52 13.30 -10.84
CA HIS A 495 22.02 14.20 -11.88
C HIS A 495 23.05 14.44 -12.99
N LEU A 496 22.56 14.67 -14.21
CA LEU A 496 23.34 15.09 -15.39
C LEU A 496 22.73 16.36 -15.96
N VAL A 497 23.48 17.46 -15.84
CA VAL A 497 23.11 18.76 -16.40
C VAL A 497 23.61 18.89 -17.84
N ILE A 498 22.71 19.28 -18.74
CA ILE A 498 22.99 19.57 -20.16
C ILE A 498 22.69 21.06 -20.42
N GLU A 499 23.76 21.85 -20.45
CA GLU A 499 23.69 23.30 -20.70
C GLU A 499 23.30 23.63 -22.15
N ARG A 500 22.70 24.80 -22.39
CA ARG A 500 22.39 25.32 -23.73
C ARG A 500 23.56 25.23 -24.71
N ALA A 501 24.78 25.49 -24.25
CA ALA A 501 25.98 25.42 -25.08
C ALA A 501 26.24 24.00 -25.63
N ALA A 502 25.79 22.97 -24.92
CA ALA A 502 25.82 21.58 -25.37
C ALA A 502 24.58 21.23 -26.20
N LEU A 503 23.38 21.64 -25.77
CA LEU A 503 22.12 21.42 -26.51
C LEU A 503 22.20 21.98 -27.93
N GLY A 504 22.71 23.19 -28.08
CA GLY A 504 22.82 23.89 -29.37
C GLY A 504 21.54 24.62 -29.80
N PHE A 505 20.50 24.56 -29.00
CA PHE A 505 19.22 25.27 -29.10
C PHE A 505 18.84 25.82 -27.72
N GLY A 506 17.91 26.78 -27.65
CA GLY A 506 17.38 27.31 -26.39
C GLY A 506 15.96 26.82 -26.17
N LEU A 507 15.46 26.97 -24.94
CA LEU A 507 14.11 26.55 -24.56
C LEU A 507 13.20 27.79 -24.49
N GLY A 508 12.04 27.72 -25.13
CA GLY A 508 11.10 28.85 -25.28
C GLY A 508 10.06 28.96 -24.17
N ASP A 509 9.22 29.99 -24.28
CA ASP A 509 7.91 30.01 -23.62
C ASP A 509 6.97 29.05 -24.38
N ALA A 510 6.09 28.34 -23.67
CA ALA A 510 5.21 27.32 -24.27
C ALA A 510 5.95 26.21 -25.05
N ASP A 511 6.99 25.65 -24.45
CA ASP A 511 7.88 24.66 -25.06
C ASP A 511 7.87 23.33 -24.26
N ALA A 512 8.68 22.37 -24.68
CA ALA A 512 8.78 21.03 -24.10
C ALA A 512 10.23 20.56 -24.05
N VAL A 513 10.48 19.53 -23.23
CA VAL A 513 11.69 18.70 -23.31
C VAL A 513 11.25 17.26 -23.48
N ARG A 514 11.88 16.54 -24.41
CA ARG A 514 11.58 15.15 -24.76
C ARG A 514 12.87 14.34 -24.80
N VAL A 515 12.88 13.18 -24.14
CA VAL A 515 14.03 12.27 -24.04
C VAL A 515 13.73 10.96 -24.75
N PHE A 516 14.62 10.53 -25.66
CA PHE A 516 14.44 9.34 -26.48
C PHE A 516 15.57 8.33 -26.31
N ASP A 517 15.22 7.04 -26.28
CA ASP A 517 16.13 5.91 -26.48
C ASP A 517 15.85 5.26 -27.84
N GLY A 518 16.71 5.54 -28.82
CA GLY A 518 16.39 5.26 -30.22
C GLY A 518 15.18 6.07 -30.70
N ASP A 519 14.11 5.36 -31.08
CA ASP A 519 12.82 5.96 -31.49
C ASP A 519 11.78 5.98 -30.35
N LEU A 520 12.09 5.37 -29.20
CA LEU A 520 11.20 5.30 -28.06
C LEU A 520 11.27 6.60 -27.25
N LEU A 521 10.12 7.23 -27.01
CA LEU A 521 10.01 8.37 -26.10
C LEU A 521 10.00 7.85 -24.66
N VAL A 522 11.06 8.14 -23.92
CA VAL A 522 11.31 7.66 -22.55
C VAL A 522 10.70 8.61 -21.52
N ASP A 523 10.83 9.91 -21.75
CA ASP A 523 10.29 10.92 -20.84
C ASP A 523 10.00 12.21 -21.59
N SER A 524 9.04 12.98 -21.10
CA SER A 524 8.70 14.29 -21.67
C SER A 524 8.05 15.18 -20.64
N THR A 525 8.35 16.47 -20.72
CA THR A 525 7.64 17.50 -19.96
C THR A 525 7.36 18.71 -20.84
N THR A 526 6.31 19.46 -20.50
CA THR A 526 5.96 20.74 -21.11
C THR A 526 5.52 21.69 -20.01
N TRP A 527 5.75 22.97 -20.20
CA TRP A 527 5.29 24.02 -19.28
C TRP A 527 4.23 24.89 -19.97
N GLY A 528 3.59 25.75 -19.18
CA GLY A 528 2.51 26.61 -19.64
C GLY A 528 2.94 27.62 -20.71
N ALA A 529 2.02 28.53 -21.04
CA ALA A 529 2.24 29.56 -22.05
C ALA A 529 3.39 30.55 -21.72
N GLU A 530 3.89 30.54 -20.49
CA GLU A 530 5.00 31.35 -19.99
C GLU A 530 6.03 30.41 -19.35
N HIS A 531 7.28 30.89 -19.21
CA HIS A 531 8.32 30.17 -18.47
C HIS A 531 7.89 29.90 -17.02
N ALA A 532 8.44 28.83 -16.43
CA ALA A 532 8.30 28.62 -14.98
C ALA A 532 8.90 29.82 -14.22
N THR A 533 8.34 30.15 -13.05
CA THR A 533 8.79 31.31 -12.26
C THR A 533 10.21 31.20 -11.74
N THR A 534 10.68 29.96 -11.57
CA THR A 534 12.02 29.61 -11.09
C THR A 534 12.65 28.62 -12.06
N THR A 535 12.37 27.33 -11.90
CA THR A 535 12.63 26.26 -12.87
C THR A 535 11.43 25.31 -12.86
N TRP A 536 11.37 24.40 -13.84
CA TRP A 536 10.31 23.40 -13.98
C TRP A 536 10.88 22.03 -13.68
N GLY A 537 10.52 21.44 -12.54
CA GLY A 537 11.14 20.22 -12.04
C GLY A 537 10.17 19.24 -11.40
N ARG A 538 10.62 17.99 -11.22
CA ARG A 538 9.86 16.95 -10.53
C ARG A 538 9.73 17.26 -9.05
N CYS A 539 8.51 17.15 -8.54
CA CYS A 539 8.16 17.44 -7.17
C CYS A 539 7.24 16.37 -6.58
N PRO A 540 7.74 15.52 -5.65
CA PRO A 540 9.10 15.48 -5.08
C PRO A 540 10.20 15.13 -6.11
N ASP A 541 11.47 15.37 -5.76
CA ASP A 541 12.63 15.09 -6.62
C ASP A 541 12.62 13.66 -7.19
N ILE A 542 13.15 13.47 -8.41
CA ILE A 542 13.25 12.18 -9.14
C ILE A 542 11.91 11.57 -9.58
N THR A 543 10.92 11.47 -8.71
CA THR A 543 9.71 10.66 -8.91
C THR A 543 8.47 11.49 -9.17
N GLY A 544 8.41 12.70 -8.64
CA GLY A 544 7.21 13.51 -8.63
C GLY A 544 6.77 14.07 -9.99
N ALA A 545 5.53 14.59 -9.99
CA ALA A 545 4.99 15.33 -11.12
C ALA A 545 5.78 16.63 -11.34
N PHE A 546 5.78 17.14 -12.56
CA PHE A 546 6.44 18.41 -12.83
C PHE A 546 5.66 19.59 -12.25
N ALA A 547 6.35 20.46 -11.53
CA ALA A 547 5.85 21.71 -10.97
C ALA A 547 6.92 22.81 -11.03
N ALA A 548 6.52 24.04 -10.68
CA ALA A 548 7.49 25.10 -10.43
C ALA A 548 8.23 24.80 -9.12
N THR A 549 9.56 24.77 -9.18
CA THR A 549 10.42 24.57 -8.01
C THR A 549 10.44 25.82 -7.11
N ALA A 550 10.80 25.64 -5.84
CA ALA A 550 10.98 26.74 -4.90
C ALA A 550 12.25 27.55 -5.21
N GLU A 551 13.32 26.87 -5.63
CA GLU A 551 14.59 27.44 -6.05
C GLU A 551 15.21 26.61 -7.19
N SER A 552 16.13 27.19 -7.95
CA SER A 552 16.88 26.45 -8.98
C SER A 552 17.85 25.48 -8.31
N THR A 553 17.71 24.18 -8.58
CA THR A 553 18.45 23.08 -7.91
C THR A 553 19.45 22.36 -8.81
N LYS A 554 19.89 23.01 -9.88
CA LYS A 554 20.92 22.54 -10.82
C LYS A 554 22.04 21.68 -10.20
N GLY A 555 22.03 20.39 -10.53
CA GLY A 555 23.03 19.37 -10.18
C GLY A 555 22.81 18.69 -8.84
N VAL A 556 21.74 19.03 -8.12
CA VAL A 556 21.35 18.48 -6.81
C VAL A 556 19.85 18.21 -6.79
N ALA A 557 19.35 17.60 -5.71
CA ALA A 557 17.92 17.27 -5.59
C ALA A 557 17.03 18.51 -5.63
N ASN A 558 15.88 18.40 -6.29
CA ASN A 558 14.87 19.44 -6.36
C ASN A 558 14.33 19.82 -4.98
N VAL A 559 14.01 21.12 -4.84
CA VAL A 559 13.32 21.67 -3.66
C VAL A 559 12.00 22.23 -4.13
N CYS A 560 10.90 21.62 -3.71
CA CYS A 560 9.58 21.97 -4.20
C CYS A 560 8.91 23.06 -3.37
N ALA A 561 8.02 23.81 -4.00
CA ALA A 561 7.28 24.86 -3.32
C ALA A 561 6.42 24.26 -2.18
N GLY A 562 6.78 24.57 -0.94
CA GLY A 562 6.08 24.07 0.25
C GLY A 562 6.75 22.87 0.93
N GLU A 563 7.75 22.24 0.30
CA GLU A 563 8.57 21.21 0.96
C GLU A 563 9.56 21.85 1.94
N ILE A 564 9.76 21.17 3.08
CA ILE A 564 10.77 21.55 4.07
C ILE A 564 12.01 20.73 3.78
N ALA A 565 13.12 21.39 3.47
CA ALA A 565 14.37 20.69 3.17
C ALA A 565 14.84 19.86 4.38
N VAL A 566 15.10 18.57 4.13
CA VAL A 566 15.61 17.63 5.14
C VAL A 566 17.12 17.80 5.30
N SER A 567 17.54 18.29 6.46
CA SER A 567 18.95 18.49 6.80
C SER A 567 19.59 17.20 7.36
N THR A 568 20.91 17.12 7.38
CA THR A 568 21.60 16.04 8.10
C THR A 568 21.37 16.15 9.60
N TRP A 569 21.23 15.01 10.29
CA TRP A 569 21.15 14.95 11.76
C TRP A 569 22.17 15.91 12.43
N PRO A 570 21.74 16.79 13.36
CA PRO A 570 22.61 17.84 13.92
C PRO A 570 23.67 17.31 14.90
N GLY A 571 23.58 16.03 15.27
CA GLY A 571 24.51 15.35 16.15
C GLY A 571 25.54 14.47 15.46
N SER A 572 26.02 13.45 16.19
CA SER A 572 26.92 12.43 15.64
C SER A 572 26.15 11.52 14.67
N ALA A 573 26.79 11.14 13.56
CA ALA A 573 26.28 10.09 12.68
C ALA A 573 26.31 8.69 13.33
N GLU A 574 27.19 8.48 14.31
CA GLU A 574 27.34 7.20 15.01
C GLU A 574 26.27 7.02 16.09
N VAL A 575 25.64 5.85 16.10
CA VAL A 575 24.65 5.42 17.10
C VAL A 575 25.10 4.10 17.74
N ARG A 576 24.80 3.93 19.03
CA ARG A 576 25.18 2.73 19.80
C ARG A 576 23.99 2.11 20.50
N VAL A 577 23.89 0.78 20.43
CA VAL A 577 22.93 -0.02 21.19
C VAL A 577 23.32 -0.08 22.68
N LEU A 578 22.34 0.06 23.58
CA LEU A 578 22.53 0.03 25.03
C LEU A 578 22.17 -1.32 25.68
N ASP A 579 21.23 -2.06 25.09
CA ASP A 579 20.58 -3.23 25.68
C ASP A 579 20.85 -4.51 24.87
N THR A 580 22.12 -4.91 24.76
CA THR A 580 22.55 -6.12 24.01
C THR A 580 22.02 -7.46 24.56
N ALA A 581 21.28 -7.45 25.66
CA ALA A 581 20.58 -8.59 26.22
C ALA A 581 19.15 -8.16 26.54
N PRO A 582 18.16 -9.08 26.51
CA PRO A 582 16.77 -8.69 26.69
C PRO A 582 16.53 -7.97 28.01
N THR A 583 16.36 -6.65 27.92
CA THR A 583 16.24 -5.73 29.07
C THR A 583 14.83 -5.20 29.18
N PHE A 584 14.18 -5.00 28.04
CA PHE A 584 12.80 -4.55 27.89
C PHE A 584 11.93 -5.69 27.31
N LEU A 585 10.66 -5.39 27.11
CA LEU A 585 9.75 -6.24 26.35
C LEU A 585 9.91 -5.98 24.85
N GLU A 586 9.24 -6.79 24.02
CA GLU A 586 9.39 -6.72 22.56
C GLU A 586 8.72 -5.49 21.97
N ASP A 587 7.65 -4.99 22.61
CA ASP A 587 6.73 -4.01 22.03
C ASP A 587 7.03 -2.58 22.56
N SER A 588 8.27 -2.14 22.37
CA SER A 588 8.87 -0.96 23.02
C SER A 588 8.45 0.36 22.34
N SER A 589 7.77 1.23 23.07
CA SER A 589 7.26 2.52 22.58
C SER A 589 7.60 3.66 23.56
N GLY A 590 7.62 4.92 23.10
CA GLY A 590 7.75 6.14 23.92
C GLY A 590 9.00 6.27 24.82
N LEU A 591 9.58 7.48 24.86
CA LEU A 591 10.61 7.84 25.86
C LEU A 591 10.37 9.25 26.39
N ASP A 592 10.84 9.52 27.61
CA ASP A 592 10.92 10.88 28.16
C ASP A 592 12.05 10.97 29.19
N VAL A 593 12.63 12.16 29.40
CA VAL A 593 13.66 12.37 30.41
C VAL A 593 13.21 13.38 31.47
N GLN A 594 13.11 12.88 32.70
CA GLN A 594 12.84 13.71 33.87
C GLN A 594 14.15 14.16 34.54
N GLU A 595 14.39 15.47 34.63
CA GLU A 595 15.45 16.02 35.48
C GLU A 595 14.95 16.34 36.89
N THR A 596 15.67 15.88 37.91
CA THR A 596 15.39 16.18 39.31
C THR A 596 16.67 16.61 40.05
N MET A 597 16.53 17.01 41.32
CA MET A 597 17.70 17.28 42.17
C MET A 597 18.59 16.04 42.43
N ASP A 598 18.05 14.84 42.28
CA ASP A 598 18.76 13.58 42.53
C ASP A 598 19.49 13.05 41.28
N GLY A 599 19.18 13.61 40.09
CA GLY A 599 19.73 13.18 38.81
C GLY A 599 18.70 13.25 37.69
N ALA A 600 19.10 12.76 36.52
CA ALA A 600 18.24 12.61 35.34
C ALA A 600 17.75 11.16 35.23
N PHE A 601 16.48 10.99 34.88
CA PHE A 601 15.83 9.69 34.77
C PHE A 601 15.18 9.53 33.41
N LEU A 602 15.57 8.48 32.68
CA LEU A 602 14.93 8.08 31.43
C LEU A 602 13.73 7.18 31.75
N TRP A 603 12.59 7.57 31.23
CA TRP A 603 11.34 6.81 31.26
C TRP A 603 11.12 6.17 29.89
N ALA A 604 10.58 4.95 29.91
CA ALA A 604 10.29 4.17 28.72
C ALA A 604 8.97 3.43 28.92
N VAL A 605 8.22 3.19 27.85
CA VAL A 605 6.96 2.44 27.87
C VAL A 605 6.98 1.27 26.88
N ASP A 606 6.05 0.35 27.01
CA ASP A 606 5.83 -0.77 26.10
C ASP A 606 4.33 -0.84 25.85
N ASN A 607 3.92 -0.84 24.58
CA ASN A 607 2.52 -0.73 24.19
C ASN A 607 1.76 -2.03 24.46
N GLY A 608 2.38 -3.19 24.19
CA GLY A 608 1.76 -4.50 24.34
C GLY A 608 1.26 -4.84 25.75
N ASP A 609 2.06 -4.60 26.79
CA ASP A 609 1.67 -4.85 28.19
C ASP A 609 1.26 -3.59 28.96
N GLY A 610 1.49 -2.39 28.40
CA GLY A 610 1.32 -1.12 29.09
C GLY A 610 2.38 -0.89 30.16
N ARG A 611 3.61 -1.39 29.96
CA ARG A 611 4.64 -1.47 31.00
C ARG A 611 5.60 -0.30 30.93
N ILE A 612 5.83 0.36 32.07
CA ILE A 612 6.74 1.50 32.17
C ILE A 612 8.01 1.17 32.97
N TRP A 613 9.14 1.73 32.56
CA TRP A 613 10.44 1.64 33.26
C TRP A 613 10.94 3.02 33.66
N LYS A 614 11.72 3.04 34.75
CA LYS A 614 12.47 4.21 35.21
C LYS A 614 13.94 3.85 35.36
N LEU A 615 14.80 4.55 34.63
CA LEU A 615 16.23 4.29 34.53
C LEU A 615 17.01 5.54 34.95
N GLU A 616 18.08 5.38 35.72
CA GLU A 616 19.02 6.49 35.99
C GLU A 616 19.89 6.72 34.74
N ALA A 617 19.79 7.90 34.13
CA ALA A 617 20.50 8.25 32.90
C ALA A 617 21.83 8.96 33.18
N HIS A 618 22.87 8.61 32.41
CA HIS A 618 24.22 9.14 32.58
C HIS A 618 24.68 9.97 31.39
N ALA A 619 25.66 10.84 31.62
CA ALA A 619 26.16 11.78 30.62
C ALA A 619 26.89 11.13 29.43
N ASP A 620 27.33 9.87 29.56
CA ASP A 620 27.88 9.07 28.46
C ASP A 620 26.78 8.34 27.64
N GLY A 621 25.52 8.63 27.93
CA GLY A 621 24.36 8.04 27.31
C GLY A 621 23.98 6.66 27.86
N SER A 622 24.74 6.09 28.79
CA SER A 622 24.37 4.83 29.44
C SER A 622 23.27 5.03 30.49
N PHE A 623 22.66 3.93 30.93
CA PHE A 623 21.68 3.94 32.01
C PHE A 623 22.03 2.93 33.11
N SER A 624 21.43 3.10 34.29
CA SER A 624 21.45 2.14 35.38
C SER A 624 20.04 1.83 35.86
N GLN A 625 19.76 0.55 36.14
CA GLN A 625 18.47 0.14 36.70
C GLN A 625 18.34 0.62 38.15
N LEU A 626 17.14 1.11 38.49
CA LEU A 626 16.80 1.48 39.86
C LEU A 626 16.22 0.28 40.63
N VAL A 627 16.52 0.22 41.92
CA VAL A 627 15.97 -0.81 42.80
C VAL A 627 14.46 -0.67 42.87
N GLY A 628 13.74 -1.73 42.52
CA GLY A 628 12.27 -1.77 42.45
C GLY A 628 11.68 -1.44 41.08
N TRP A 629 12.52 -1.17 40.08
CA TRP A 629 12.13 -0.88 38.69
C TRP A 629 12.72 -1.86 37.68
N GLU A 630 13.46 -2.89 38.12
CA GLU A 630 14.18 -3.82 37.26
C GLU A 630 13.24 -4.62 36.32
N SER A 631 11.96 -4.75 36.68
CA SER A 631 10.94 -5.43 35.86
C SER A 631 9.87 -4.47 35.31
N GLY A 632 10.09 -3.16 35.44
CA GLY A 632 9.08 -2.15 35.14
C GLY A 632 7.83 -2.29 36.01
N LYS A 633 6.83 -1.44 35.73
CA LYS A 633 5.52 -1.48 36.38
C LYS A 633 4.44 -1.36 35.31
N ARG A 634 3.38 -2.15 35.45
CA ARG A 634 2.29 -2.19 34.47
C ARG A 634 1.25 -1.11 34.77
N VAL A 635 0.86 -0.34 33.76
CA VAL A 635 -0.23 0.63 33.83
C VAL A 635 -1.56 -0.06 33.56
N ARG A 636 -2.62 0.35 34.26
CA ARG A 636 -4.00 -0.15 34.05
C ARG A 636 -5.00 0.99 34.07
N PHE A 637 -6.08 0.85 33.31
CA PHE A 637 -7.23 1.74 33.39
C PHE A 637 -7.88 1.70 34.79
N GLN A 638 -8.60 2.76 35.13
CA GLN A 638 -9.43 2.88 36.33
C GLN A 638 -10.49 1.78 36.40
N LYS A 639 -11.09 1.46 35.25
CA LYS A 639 -12.10 0.40 35.12
C LYS A 639 -11.55 -0.97 35.54
N ASP A 640 -10.25 -1.19 35.38
CA ASP A 640 -9.54 -2.44 35.67
C ASP A 640 -8.97 -2.49 37.09
N SER A 641 -9.25 -1.50 37.94
CA SER A 641 -8.71 -1.45 39.31
C SER A 641 -8.95 -2.72 40.15
N ALA A 642 -10.05 -3.44 39.88
CA ALA A 642 -10.41 -4.70 40.53
C ALA A 642 -10.05 -5.95 39.74
N ASP A 643 -9.54 -5.80 38.51
CA ASP A 643 -9.16 -6.88 37.60
C ASP A 643 -7.66 -6.79 37.22
N PRO A 644 -6.78 -7.48 37.96
CA PRO A 644 -5.35 -7.50 37.64
C PRO A 644 -5.02 -8.26 36.34
N ASP A 645 -5.95 -9.07 35.82
CA ASP A 645 -5.74 -9.89 34.62
C ASP A 645 -6.24 -9.19 33.34
N ALA A 646 -6.84 -7.99 33.44
CA ALA A 646 -7.28 -7.20 32.31
C ALA A 646 -6.10 -6.86 31.37
N ALA A 647 -6.34 -6.86 30.06
CA ALA A 647 -5.31 -6.66 29.03
C ALA A 647 -4.71 -5.24 29.03
N GLY A 648 -5.42 -4.28 29.61
CA GLY A 648 -4.88 -2.94 29.92
C GLY A 648 -4.86 -2.00 28.72
N PRO A 649 -4.25 -0.81 28.88
CA PRO A 649 -4.07 0.13 27.79
C PRO A 649 -3.05 -0.39 26.79
N ASP A 650 -3.26 -0.05 25.53
CA ASP A 650 -2.23 -0.14 24.51
C ASP A 650 -1.51 1.20 24.43
N THR A 651 -0.31 1.27 25.00
CA THR A 651 0.31 2.56 25.33
C THR A 651 1.47 2.93 24.42
N GLU A 652 1.34 4.03 23.70
CA GLU A 652 2.36 4.46 22.74
C GLU A 652 3.34 5.47 23.37
N GLY A 653 2.84 6.65 23.76
CA GLY A 653 3.68 7.70 24.35
C GLY A 653 3.81 7.64 25.89
N ILE A 654 4.90 8.20 26.43
CA ILE A 654 5.10 8.44 27.86
C ILE A 654 5.69 9.82 28.12
N THR A 655 5.23 10.49 29.18
CA THR A 655 5.83 11.76 29.66
C THR A 655 5.64 11.96 31.16
N VAL A 656 6.42 12.86 31.76
CA VAL A 656 6.40 13.16 33.20
C VAL A 656 6.22 14.64 33.48
N ASP A 657 5.24 14.98 34.34
CA ASP A 657 4.99 16.37 34.71
C ASP A 657 5.96 16.92 35.78
N GLY A 658 5.87 18.22 36.05
CA GLY A 658 6.70 18.91 37.05
C GLY A 658 6.51 18.44 38.49
N ASP A 659 5.39 17.77 38.81
CA ASP A 659 5.11 17.16 40.10
C ASP A 659 5.61 15.70 40.19
N GLY A 660 6.06 15.13 39.06
CA GLY A 660 6.60 13.78 38.94
C GLY A 660 5.56 12.69 38.73
N TYR A 661 4.34 13.05 38.32
CA TYR A 661 3.37 12.07 37.83
C TYR A 661 3.72 11.66 36.40
N VAL A 662 3.49 10.38 36.10
CA VAL A 662 3.73 9.82 34.77
C VAL A 662 2.40 9.77 34.02
N TYR A 663 2.45 10.11 32.73
CA TYR A 663 1.32 10.06 31.82
C TYR A 663 1.69 9.15 30.66
N VAL A 664 0.76 8.29 30.27
CA VAL A 664 0.88 7.48 29.05
C VAL A 664 -0.27 7.82 28.11
N ALA A 665 0.04 7.91 26.81
CA ALA A 665 -0.96 7.92 25.75
C ALA A 665 -1.37 6.48 25.48
N SER A 666 -2.64 6.28 25.18
CA SER A 666 -3.14 4.99 24.73
C SER A 666 -4.11 5.20 23.59
N GLU A 667 -3.90 4.55 22.45
CA GLU A 667 -4.82 4.67 21.31
C GLU A 667 -6.03 3.73 21.42
N ARG A 668 -5.95 2.69 22.27
CA ARG A 668 -7.03 1.72 22.51
C ARG A 668 -6.92 0.96 23.83
N ASP A 669 -8.02 0.31 24.22
CA ASP A 669 -7.99 -0.77 25.22
C ASP A 669 -7.66 -2.11 24.57
N ASN A 670 -6.59 -2.77 25.02
CA ASN A 670 -6.17 -4.08 24.51
C ASN A 670 -7.22 -5.19 24.73
N SER A 671 -8.22 -4.95 25.57
CA SER A 671 -9.40 -5.82 25.75
C SER A 671 -10.43 -5.68 24.61
N THR A 672 -10.35 -4.61 23.80
CA THR A 672 -11.27 -4.28 22.70
C THR A 672 -10.50 -3.72 21.48
N LYS A 673 -9.58 -4.52 20.91
CA LYS A 673 -8.65 -4.08 19.85
C LYS A 673 -9.27 -3.50 18.57
N GLY A 674 -10.55 -3.75 18.30
CA GLY A 674 -11.25 -3.25 17.11
C GLY A 674 -11.87 -1.86 17.25
N ALA A 675 -11.57 -1.13 18.33
CA ALA A 675 -12.14 0.19 18.60
C ALA A 675 -11.04 1.18 19.01
N ASN A 676 -10.99 2.31 18.32
CA ASN A 676 -10.17 3.45 18.74
C ASN A 676 -10.71 4.02 20.07
N GLU A 677 -9.80 4.26 21.03
CA GLU A 677 -10.07 4.83 22.37
C GLU A 677 -8.87 5.69 22.80
N ASN A 678 -8.63 6.79 22.09
CA ASN A 678 -7.54 7.75 22.36
C ASN A 678 -7.65 8.36 23.76
N THR A 679 -6.83 7.89 24.71
CA THR A 679 -6.92 8.24 26.13
C THR A 679 -5.55 8.57 26.71
N VAL A 680 -5.46 9.64 27.50
CA VAL A 680 -4.29 9.91 28.36
C VAL A 680 -4.55 9.40 29.77
N LEU A 681 -3.64 8.59 30.31
CA LEU A 681 -3.74 8.01 31.66
C LEU A 681 -2.67 8.62 32.57
N LYS A 682 -3.08 9.22 33.69
CA LYS A 682 -2.17 9.72 34.74
C LYS A 682 -1.95 8.65 35.82
N VAL A 683 -0.71 8.29 36.10
CA VAL A 683 -0.33 7.38 37.20
C VAL A 683 0.65 8.03 38.18
N ASP A 684 0.55 7.64 39.45
CA ASP A 684 1.56 7.92 40.46
C ASP A 684 2.59 6.78 40.47
N PRO A 685 3.84 7.04 40.04
CA PRO A 685 4.85 5.99 39.94
C PRO A 685 5.22 5.35 41.29
N GLU A 686 4.87 5.99 42.41
CA GLU A 686 5.17 5.52 43.77
C GLU A 686 3.97 4.87 44.47
N ALA A 687 2.79 4.83 43.83
CA ALA A 687 1.57 4.30 44.44
C ALA A 687 1.64 2.79 44.75
N SER A 688 2.42 2.05 43.97
CA SER A 688 2.54 0.58 44.08
C SER A 688 3.92 0.11 43.62
N SER A 689 4.34 -1.06 44.11
CA SER A 689 5.53 -1.77 43.63
C SER A 689 5.23 -2.75 42.49
N GLY A 690 3.95 -2.94 42.15
CA GLY A 690 3.50 -3.70 40.98
C GLY A 690 2.70 -2.78 40.08
N ASP A 691 1.50 -3.19 39.69
CA ASP A 691 0.64 -2.42 38.80
C ASP A 691 0.27 -1.05 39.35
N LEU A 692 0.24 -0.07 38.44
CA LEU A 692 -0.16 1.31 38.64
C LEU A 692 -1.52 1.51 37.98
N VAL A 693 -2.56 1.69 38.80
CA VAL A 693 -3.90 2.04 38.29
C VAL A 693 -3.94 3.54 38.05
N ALA A 694 -4.45 3.95 36.90
CA ALA A 694 -4.66 5.36 36.56
C ALA A 694 -5.42 6.09 37.66
N GLN A 695 -4.90 7.24 38.10
CA GLN A 695 -5.55 8.12 39.06
C GLN A 695 -6.56 9.04 38.38
N GLN A 696 -6.34 9.35 37.10
CA GLN A 696 -7.20 10.15 36.26
C GLN A 696 -6.99 9.73 34.80
N GLU A 697 -8.06 9.83 34.01
CA GLU A 697 -8.09 9.53 32.58
C GLU A 697 -8.77 10.69 31.83
N TRP A 698 -8.35 10.91 30.59
CA TRP A 698 -8.95 11.86 29.67
C TRP A 698 -9.12 11.20 28.30
N ASP A 699 -10.38 10.97 27.91
CA ASP A 699 -10.74 10.49 26.58
C ASP A 699 -10.72 11.67 25.60
N LEU A 700 -9.81 11.60 24.63
CA LEU A 700 -9.57 12.60 23.60
C LEU A 700 -10.16 12.18 22.24
N THR A 701 -10.76 10.98 22.14
CA THR A 701 -11.23 10.38 20.89
C THR A 701 -12.12 11.32 20.08
N ALA A 702 -13.08 11.98 20.73
CA ALA A 702 -14.00 12.89 20.06
C ALA A 702 -13.43 14.30 19.78
N LEU A 703 -12.22 14.59 20.28
CA LEU A 703 -11.52 15.86 20.12
C LEU A 703 -10.41 15.78 19.06
N LEU A 704 -10.08 14.56 18.60
CA LEU A 704 -9.12 14.28 17.55
C LEU A 704 -9.86 13.89 16.26
N PRO A 705 -9.19 13.95 15.08
CA PRO A 705 -9.73 13.38 13.86
C PRO A 705 -10.10 11.90 14.01
N ALA A 706 -11.12 11.47 13.26
CA ALA A 706 -11.54 10.08 13.28
C ALA A 706 -10.56 9.24 12.44
N VAL A 707 -10.00 8.21 13.08
CA VAL A 707 -8.96 7.35 12.51
C VAL A 707 -9.31 5.87 12.77
N GLY A 708 -8.55 4.96 12.16
CA GLY A 708 -8.65 3.52 12.42
C GLY A 708 -8.35 3.15 13.88
N ALA A 709 -8.57 1.89 14.25
CA ALA A 709 -8.35 1.42 15.63
C ALA A 709 -6.87 1.29 16.03
N ASN A 710 -5.95 1.31 15.07
CA ASN A 710 -4.49 1.19 15.22
C ASN A 710 -3.80 2.30 14.41
N LEU A 711 -4.36 3.51 14.45
CA LEU A 711 -3.89 4.68 13.70
C LEU A 711 -4.10 5.94 14.58
N GLY A 712 -4.10 5.75 15.90
CA GLY A 712 -4.52 6.71 16.90
C GLY A 712 -3.40 7.56 17.43
N MET A 713 -3.44 7.83 18.73
CA MET A 713 -2.41 8.59 19.43
C MET A 713 -1.13 7.77 19.65
N GLU A 714 -0.03 8.21 19.06
CA GLU A 714 1.27 7.54 19.17
C GLU A 714 2.21 8.16 20.21
N ALA A 715 2.01 9.43 20.54
CA ALA A 715 2.91 10.13 21.45
C ALA A 715 2.15 11.00 22.45
N VAL A 716 2.79 11.25 23.60
CA VAL A 716 2.39 12.29 24.54
C VAL A 716 3.64 12.98 25.12
N GLN A 717 3.64 14.31 25.15
CA GLN A 717 4.69 15.12 25.77
C GLN A 717 4.07 16.22 26.63
N TRP A 718 4.43 16.28 27.90
CA TRP A 718 4.09 17.38 28.78
C TRP A 718 5.08 18.53 28.62
N VAL A 719 4.59 19.75 28.47
CA VAL A 719 5.43 20.96 28.36
C VAL A 719 4.96 22.01 29.38
N PRO A 720 5.85 22.54 30.22
CA PRO A 720 5.46 23.49 31.26
C PRO A 720 4.96 24.80 30.68
N ASP A 721 3.98 25.42 31.34
CA ASP A 721 3.44 26.74 30.99
C ASP A 721 4.53 27.80 30.86
N THR A 722 5.62 27.68 31.62
CA THR A 722 6.74 28.61 31.55
C THR A 722 7.47 28.60 30.21
N ALA A 723 7.37 27.50 29.45
CA ALA A 723 7.91 27.38 28.09
C ALA A 723 6.89 27.78 27.01
N LEU A 724 5.59 27.62 27.29
CA LEU A 724 4.50 27.80 26.32
C LEU A 724 3.87 29.21 26.33
N HIS A 725 3.89 29.89 27.47
CA HIS A 725 3.21 31.18 27.62
C HIS A 725 3.80 32.22 26.67
N GLY A 726 2.98 32.72 25.74
CA GLY A 726 3.37 33.69 24.71
C GLY A 726 4.11 33.10 23.50
N THR A 727 4.40 31.79 23.47
CA THR A 727 5.14 31.10 22.39
C THR A 727 4.30 30.05 21.67
N LEU A 728 3.37 29.39 22.34
CA LEU A 728 2.40 28.52 21.67
C LEU A 728 1.29 29.38 21.05
N PHE A 729 0.78 29.01 19.89
CA PHE A 729 -0.42 29.64 19.32
C PHE A 729 -1.68 28.93 19.81
N ASP A 730 -2.65 29.71 20.28
CA ASP A 730 -3.92 29.22 20.78
C ASP A 730 -5.02 29.38 19.73
N VAL A 731 -5.56 28.25 19.26
CA VAL A 731 -6.59 28.22 18.20
C VAL A 731 -7.95 28.74 18.68
N ASN A 732 -8.23 28.69 19.98
CA ASN A 732 -9.50 29.16 20.55
C ASN A 732 -9.53 30.69 20.64
N THR A 733 -8.39 31.32 20.90
CA THR A 733 -8.29 32.78 21.05
C THR A 733 -7.77 33.48 19.79
N GLY A 734 -7.07 32.76 18.92
CA GLY A 734 -6.39 33.31 17.75
C GLY A 734 -5.18 34.18 18.11
N ALA A 735 -4.59 33.95 19.30
CA ALA A 735 -3.46 34.70 19.84
C ALA A 735 -2.42 33.74 20.45
N ALA A 736 -1.31 34.29 20.96
CA ALA A 736 -0.37 33.48 21.73
C ALA A 736 -1.01 33.00 23.04
N TYR A 737 -0.72 31.76 23.42
CA TYR A 737 -1.24 31.06 24.58
C TYR A 737 -0.98 31.83 25.89
N ASP A 738 -2.04 31.99 26.69
CA ASP A 738 -2.00 32.49 28.05
C ASP A 738 -2.56 31.42 28.99
N SER A 739 -1.70 30.85 29.84
CA SER A 739 -2.09 29.81 30.78
C SER A 739 -3.21 30.19 31.76
N THR A 740 -3.48 31.49 31.95
CA THR A 740 -4.58 31.94 32.78
C THR A 740 -5.97 31.74 32.16
N ASP A 741 -6.05 31.47 30.86
CA ASP A 741 -7.31 31.22 30.14
C ASP A 741 -7.87 29.81 30.38
N TYR A 742 -7.02 28.86 30.81
CA TYR A 742 -7.38 27.45 31.00
C TYR A 742 -7.41 27.09 32.49
N ALA A 743 -8.50 27.38 33.18
CA ALA A 743 -8.56 27.12 34.63
C ALA A 743 -8.54 25.61 34.96
N GLY A 744 -7.61 25.18 35.83
CA GLY A 744 -7.61 23.82 36.40
C GLY A 744 -6.84 22.77 35.60
N HIS A 745 -6.10 23.17 34.57
CA HIS A 745 -5.31 22.26 33.72
C HIS A 745 -3.93 21.86 34.29
N GLY A 746 -3.48 22.51 35.37
CA GLY A 746 -2.15 22.29 35.94
C GLY A 746 -1.21 23.47 35.67
N ASP A 747 0.06 23.17 35.47
CA ASP A 747 1.15 24.12 35.16
C ASP A 747 1.85 23.80 33.84
N GLY A 748 1.15 23.13 32.92
CA GLY A 748 1.62 22.81 31.58
C GLY A 748 0.57 22.08 30.74
N LEU A 749 0.82 22.00 29.43
CA LEU A 749 -0.06 21.33 28.46
C LEU A 749 0.50 19.98 28.03
N PHE A 750 -0.38 19.13 27.50
CA PHE A 750 -0.04 17.80 26.97
C PHE A 750 -0.18 17.82 25.46
N PHE A 751 0.93 17.67 24.77
CA PHE A 751 1.01 17.53 23.32
C PHE A 751 0.85 16.06 22.99
N VAL A 752 -0.04 15.73 22.07
CA VAL A 752 -0.24 14.36 21.58
C VAL A 752 -0.06 14.34 20.07
N ALA A 753 0.56 13.29 19.53
CA ALA A 753 0.67 13.09 18.09
C ALA A 753 -0.32 12.01 17.64
N VAL A 754 -0.88 12.16 16.44
CA VAL A 754 -1.75 11.15 15.81
C VAL A 754 -1.02 10.55 14.61
N GLU A 755 -0.98 9.22 14.53
CA GLU A 755 -0.24 8.47 13.50
C GLU A 755 -0.71 8.84 12.09
N ASP A 756 -2.02 8.66 11.84
CA ASP A 756 -2.68 8.69 10.53
C ASP A 756 -2.44 9.99 9.74
N ASN A 757 -2.15 11.08 10.45
CA ASN A 757 -1.98 12.39 9.83
C ASN A 757 -0.68 13.10 10.21
N GLY A 758 0.13 12.54 11.10
CA GLY A 758 1.36 13.17 11.60
C GLY A 758 1.16 14.51 12.32
N HIS A 759 -0.06 14.89 12.71
CA HIS A 759 -0.34 16.15 13.39
C HIS A 759 -0.10 16.06 14.91
N VAL A 760 0.26 17.20 15.50
CA VAL A 760 0.45 17.36 16.94
C VAL A 760 -0.62 18.29 17.52
N TYR A 761 -1.28 17.83 18.58
CA TYR A 761 -2.39 18.50 19.25
C TYR A 761 -2.05 18.81 20.71
N ALA A 762 -2.13 20.08 21.12
CA ALA A 762 -1.87 20.47 22.51
C ALA A 762 -3.18 20.55 23.30
N PHE A 763 -3.24 19.86 24.44
CA PHE A 763 -4.42 19.82 25.30
C PHE A 763 -4.16 20.38 26.70
N ALA A 764 -5.13 21.15 27.18
CA ALA A 764 -5.28 21.48 28.59
C ALA A 764 -6.14 20.38 29.26
N LEU A 765 -5.53 19.57 30.13
CA LEU A 765 -6.19 18.45 30.81
C LEU A 765 -6.64 18.83 32.23
N ALA A 766 -7.93 19.01 32.45
CA ALA A 766 -8.47 19.45 33.74
C ALA A 766 -8.67 18.27 34.71
N ALA A 767 -8.49 18.53 36.01
CA ALA A 767 -8.59 17.51 37.06
C ALA A 767 -9.98 16.85 37.23
N ASP A 768 -11.02 17.32 36.54
CA ASP A 768 -12.35 16.70 36.52
C ASP A 768 -12.56 15.72 35.36
N GLY A 769 -11.51 15.45 34.58
CA GLY A 769 -11.54 14.56 33.41
C GLY A 769 -11.96 15.27 32.11
N THR A 770 -12.18 16.59 32.13
CA THR A 770 -12.40 17.35 30.90
C THR A 770 -11.08 17.73 30.24
N ALA A 771 -11.06 17.76 28.90
CA ALA A 771 -9.93 18.18 28.09
C ALA A 771 -10.35 19.31 27.14
N THR A 772 -9.43 20.24 26.87
CA THR A 772 -9.65 21.33 25.89
C THR A 772 -8.48 21.35 24.92
N LEU A 773 -8.77 21.23 23.62
CA LEU A 773 -7.79 21.44 22.56
C LEU A 773 -7.36 22.91 22.55
N VAL A 774 -6.06 23.18 22.68
CA VAL A 774 -5.46 24.51 22.75
C VAL A 774 -4.75 24.88 21.46
N SER A 775 -4.05 23.92 20.83
CA SER A 775 -3.24 24.18 19.65
C SER A 775 -3.20 22.97 18.71
N GLU A 776 -2.98 23.23 17.43
CA GLU A 776 -2.76 22.24 16.38
C GLU A 776 -1.50 22.65 15.61
N ILE A 777 -0.59 21.70 15.41
CA ILE A 777 0.68 21.91 14.73
C ILE A 777 0.86 20.80 13.69
N ALA A 778 1.13 21.20 12.45
CA ALA A 778 1.54 20.29 11.38
C ALA A 778 3.08 20.31 11.27
N PRO A 779 3.79 19.26 11.70
CA PRO A 779 5.24 19.19 11.58
C PRO A 779 5.70 18.92 10.15
N GLY A 780 4.80 18.50 9.25
CA GLY A 780 5.12 18.13 7.87
C GLY A 780 5.79 16.77 7.72
N LEU A 781 5.57 15.85 8.67
CA LEU A 781 5.97 14.44 8.59
C LEU A 781 4.74 13.60 8.25
N ASP A 782 4.93 12.50 7.51
CA ASP A 782 3.83 11.61 7.11
C ASP A 782 3.20 10.88 8.31
N GLY A 783 3.99 10.63 9.35
CA GLY A 783 3.57 10.10 10.65
C GLY A 783 4.46 10.65 11.78
N VAL A 784 3.96 10.63 13.02
CA VAL A 784 4.73 11.04 14.21
C VAL A 784 4.51 10.05 15.32
N MET A 785 5.56 9.26 15.60
CA MET A 785 5.55 8.16 16.55
C MET A 785 6.10 8.56 17.92
N ALA A 786 6.91 9.63 17.97
CA ALA A 786 7.44 10.13 19.24
C ALA A 786 7.49 11.66 19.31
N LEU A 787 7.33 12.18 20.54
CA LEU A 787 7.47 13.59 20.89
C LEU A 787 8.45 13.73 22.06
N ASP A 788 9.28 14.78 22.05
CA ASP A 788 10.11 15.17 23.20
C ASP A 788 10.29 16.69 23.25
N TYR A 789 10.14 17.31 24.42
CA TYR A 789 10.43 18.73 24.59
C TYR A 789 11.89 18.95 25.00
N ASP A 790 12.67 19.48 24.07
CA ASP A 790 14.09 19.76 24.28
C ASP A 790 14.27 21.09 25.02
N SER A 791 14.30 21.00 26.35
CA SER A 791 14.49 22.15 27.26
C SER A 791 15.80 22.92 27.09
N VAL A 792 16.74 22.41 26.28
CA VAL A 792 18.01 23.11 26.01
C VAL A 792 17.93 23.95 24.74
N LEU A 793 17.17 23.50 23.74
CA LEU A 793 16.95 24.22 22.49
C LEU A 793 15.65 25.04 22.50
N ASP A 794 14.77 24.81 23.48
CA ASP A 794 13.41 25.36 23.55
C ASP A 794 12.60 25.03 22.28
N VAL A 795 12.68 23.77 21.84
CA VAL A 795 11.92 23.22 20.70
C VAL A 795 11.20 21.94 21.09
N LEU A 796 10.07 21.67 20.43
CA LEU A 796 9.42 20.36 20.47
C LEU A 796 9.97 19.52 19.31
N TRP A 797 10.46 18.32 19.61
CA TRP A 797 10.78 17.33 18.59
C TRP A 797 9.54 16.50 18.27
N ALA A 798 9.32 16.27 16.99
CA ALA A 798 8.45 15.23 16.47
C ALA A 798 9.30 14.26 15.65
N VAL A 799 9.18 12.96 15.90
CA VAL A 799 10.00 11.93 15.28
C VAL A 799 9.11 10.86 14.68
N CYS A 800 9.44 10.49 13.45
CA CYS A 800 8.79 9.44 12.69
C CYS A 800 9.64 8.17 12.72
N ASP A 801 9.02 7.06 12.40
CA ASP A 801 9.64 5.75 12.30
C ASP A 801 10.17 5.46 10.89
N ASP A 802 10.38 4.19 10.53
CA ASP A 802 10.83 3.77 9.20
C ASP A 802 9.83 4.05 8.08
N GLY A 803 8.55 4.26 8.39
CA GLY A 803 7.51 4.68 7.44
C GLY A 803 7.85 5.99 6.74
N CYS A 804 8.61 6.88 7.39
CA CYS A 804 9.21 8.05 6.75
C CYS A 804 10.72 8.17 6.97
N HIS A 805 11.42 7.03 6.93
CA HIS A 805 12.88 6.93 6.96
C HIS A 805 13.55 7.49 8.23
N GLY A 806 12.85 7.47 9.37
CA GLY A 806 13.33 7.99 10.65
C GLY A 806 13.53 9.51 10.64
N GLN A 807 12.81 10.24 9.78
CA GLN A 807 12.88 11.69 9.74
C GLN A 807 12.33 12.31 11.03
N SER A 808 12.81 13.51 11.35
CA SER A 808 12.42 14.24 12.55
C SER A 808 12.24 15.72 12.24
N ALA A 809 11.33 16.36 12.96
CA ALA A 809 11.05 17.77 12.89
C ALA A 809 11.40 18.45 14.22
N GLN A 810 12.18 19.53 14.17
CA GLN A 810 12.28 20.51 15.26
C GLN A 810 11.22 21.58 15.06
N ILE A 811 10.34 21.74 16.04
CA ILE A 811 9.27 22.73 16.05
C ILE A 811 9.64 23.85 17.03
N THR A 812 9.93 25.02 16.48
CA THR A 812 10.20 26.26 17.23
C THR A 812 8.90 27.05 17.39
N LEU A 813 8.37 27.08 18.61
CA LEU A 813 7.16 27.82 18.96
C LEU A 813 7.43 29.34 18.98
N ASN A 814 6.61 30.12 18.28
CA ASN A 814 6.85 31.55 18.04
C ASN A 814 5.63 32.48 18.28
N GLY A 815 4.54 31.94 18.82
CA GLY A 815 3.30 32.64 19.18
C GLY A 815 2.33 32.80 18.01
N THR A 816 2.61 32.17 16.86
CA THR A 816 1.82 32.30 15.63
C THR A 816 1.32 30.94 15.14
N ALA A 817 0.30 30.95 14.28
CA ALA A 817 -0.26 29.74 13.67
C ALA A 817 0.73 28.98 12.77
N GLN A 818 1.91 29.55 12.49
CA GLN A 818 2.97 28.94 11.69
C GLN A 818 4.26 28.90 12.53
N PRO A 819 4.47 27.84 13.33
CA PRO A 819 5.72 27.67 14.05
C PRO A 819 6.89 27.52 13.07
N GLY A 820 8.12 27.76 13.54
CA GLY A 820 9.30 27.42 12.75
C GLY A 820 9.47 25.91 12.73
N VAL A 821 9.66 25.31 11.55
CA VAL A 821 9.86 23.86 11.41
C VAL A 821 11.15 23.61 10.63
N ALA A 822 11.99 22.72 11.14
CA ALA A 822 13.19 22.25 10.46
C ALA A 822 13.23 20.73 10.48
N HIS A 823 13.43 20.10 9.32
CA HIS A 823 13.50 18.65 9.20
C HIS A 823 14.94 18.14 9.23
N PHE A 824 15.13 16.97 9.81
CA PHE A 824 16.41 16.28 9.90
C PHE A 824 16.23 14.81 9.57
N ALA A 825 17.10 14.29 8.71
CA ALA A 825 17.27 12.86 8.52
C ALA A 825 17.77 12.20 9.81
N ARG A 826 17.47 10.90 9.99
CA ARG A 826 18.06 10.09 11.06
C ARG A 826 19.60 10.14 11.02
N PRO A 827 20.30 9.88 12.16
CA PRO A 827 21.75 9.73 12.13
C PRO A 827 22.19 8.72 11.07
N ALA A 828 23.20 9.04 10.25
CA ALA A 828 23.55 8.20 9.10
C ALA A 828 23.99 6.77 9.46
N GLY A 829 24.44 6.52 10.69
CA GLY A 829 24.78 5.19 11.21
C GLY A 829 23.61 4.47 11.91
N MET A 830 22.42 5.08 11.95
CA MET A 830 21.22 4.49 12.54
C MET A 830 20.47 3.68 11.48
N PRO A 831 20.10 2.41 11.78
CA PRO A 831 19.27 1.62 10.86
C PRO A 831 17.88 2.25 10.71
N ASP A 832 17.25 2.03 9.54
CA ASP A 832 15.82 2.29 9.34
C ASP A 832 15.04 1.16 9.98
N ILE A 833 14.37 1.44 11.09
CA ILE A 833 13.55 0.51 11.87
C ILE A 833 12.45 1.32 12.58
N ASN A 834 11.46 0.62 13.09
CA ASN A 834 10.31 1.14 13.83
C ASN A 834 10.75 1.83 15.13
N ASN A 835 11.17 3.09 15.08
CA ASN A 835 11.59 3.85 16.28
C ASN A 835 10.41 4.67 16.81
N GLU A 836 9.75 4.16 17.83
CA GLU A 836 8.54 4.73 18.41
C GLU A 836 8.79 5.44 19.75
N GLY A 837 10.02 5.40 20.27
CA GLY A 837 10.44 6.22 21.41
C GLY A 837 11.57 7.16 21.05
N PHE A 838 11.51 8.39 21.56
CA PHE A 838 12.55 9.40 21.40
C PHE A 838 12.67 10.28 22.64
N ALA A 839 13.88 10.56 23.13
CA ALA A 839 14.07 11.53 24.20
C ALA A 839 15.41 12.25 24.15
N THR A 840 15.41 13.54 24.47
CA THR A 840 16.63 14.35 24.53
C THR A 840 17.14 14.53 25.96
N ALA A 841 18.45 14.52 26.15
CA ALA A 841 19.01 14.70 27.49
C ALA A 841 18.94 16.16 27.96
N PRO A 842 18.75 16.41 29.27
CA PRO A 842 18.83 17.76 29.83
C PRO A 842 20.25 18.30 29.78
N ALA A 843 20.38 19.63 29.96
CA ALA A 843 21.68 20.31 29.96
C ALA A 843 22.68 19.74 30.98
N SER A 844 22.21 19.19 32.11
CA SER A 844 23.06 18.60 33.16
C SER A 844 23.85 17.37 32.72
N LEU A 845 23.42 16.70 31.64
CA LEU A 845 24.12 15.56 31.04
C LEU A 845 25.05 15.97 29.89
N SER A 846 25.23 17.27 29.63
CA SER A 846 26.15 17.74 28.60
C SER A 846 27.62 17.57 29.00
N VAL A 847 28.39 16.92 28.13
CA VAL A 847 29.85 16.74 28.26
C VAL A 847 30.52 17.13 26.95
N ASP A 848 31.57 17.96 27.03
CA ASP A 848 32.35 18.41 25.86
C ASP A 848 31.51 19.02 24.73
N GLY A 849 30.42 19.71 25.07
CA GLY A 849 29.53 20.37 24.12
C GLY A 849 28.60 19.42 23.37
N GLN A 850 28.44 18.19 23.84
CA GLN A 850 27.47 17.20 23.35
C GLN A 850 26.61 16.71 24.50
N ARG A 851 25.41 16.26 24.22
CA ARG A 851 24.52 15.58 25.16
C ARG A 851 23.94 14.31 24.54
N PRO A 852 23.53 13.31 25.34
CA PRO A 852 22.86 12.13 24.82
C PRO A 852 21.48 12.46 24.21
N VAL A 853 21.05 11.56 23.33
CA VAL A 853 19.70 11.46 22.78
C VAL A 853 19.42 9.98 22.57
N TRP A 854 18.21 9.54 22.90
CA TRP A 854 17.85 8.14 22.89
C TRP A 854 16.70 7.86 21.92
N TRP A 855 16.73 6.66 21.33
CA TRP A 855 15.64 6.10 20.53
C TRP A 855 15.28 4.73 21.05
N PHE A 856 14.00 4.39 20.99
CA PHE A 856 13.45 3.10 21.40
C PHE A 856 12.72 2.46 20.23
N ALA A 857 13.07 1.22 19.92
CA ALA A 857 12.57 0.53 18.73
C ALA A 857 11.62 -0.60 19.09
N ASP A 858 10.47 -0.61 18.41
CA ASP A 858 9.43 -1.62 18.52
C ASP A 858 9.81 -2.93 17.80
N GLY A 859 9.29 -4.06 18.28
CA GLY A 859 9.57 -5.40 17.77
C GLY A 859 10.92 -5.99 18.21
N PHE A 860 11.59 -5.41 19.22
CA PHE A 860 12.91 -5.85 19.68
C PHE A 860 12.94 -6.14 21.18
N ALA A 861 13.01 -7.42 21.57
CA ALA A 861 13.26 -7.75 22.97
C ALA A 861 14.68 -7.36 23.44
N SER A 862 15.65 -7.21 22.52
CA SER A 862 17.02 -6.75 22.78
C SER A 862 17.49 -5.89 21.62
N GLU A 863 18.40 -4.97 21.89
CA GLU A 863 18.77 -3.92 20.95
C GLU A 863 17.62 -2.97 20.64
N ALA A 864 16.69 -2.77 21.59
CA ALA A 864 15.60 -1.81 21.47
C ALA A 864 16.07 -0.39 21.73
N LEU A 865 16.96 -0.18 22.72
CA LEU A 865 17.37 1.16 23.16
C LEU A 865 18.71 1.55 22.55
N ARG A 866 18.70 2.66 21.79
CA ARG A 866 19.85 3.23 21.11
C ARG A 866 20.18 4.60 21.68
N VAL A 867 21.46 4.99 21.57
CA VAL A 867 21.93 6.31 21.95
C VAL A 867 22.80 6.93 20.87
N GLY A 868 22.57 8.21 20.62
CA GLY A 868 23.39 9.08 19.80
C GLY A 868 23.80 10.33 20.59
N THR A 869 24.09 11.41 19.88
CA THR A 869 24.36 12.71 20.52
C THR A 869 23.57 13.82 19.84
N LEU A 870 23.30 14.89 20.59
CA LEU A 870 22.89 16.20 20.12
C LEU A 870 23.88 17.27 20.63
N PRO A 871 23.97 18.45 19.97
CA PRO A 871 24.72 19.56 20.50
C PRO A 871 24.30 19.91 21.94
N GLY A 872 25.28 20.05 22.84
CA GLY A 872 25.06 20.47 24.22
C GLY A 872 24.75 21.95 24.35
N ALA A 873 24.36 22.40 25.56
CA ALA A 873 24.17 23.82 25.83
C ALA A 873 25.50 24.59 25.65
N THR A 874 25.58 25.48 24.66
CA THR A 874 26.75 26.36 24.53
C THR A 874 26.79 27.32 25.71
N SER A 875 27.92 27.36 26.44
CA SER A 875 28.13 28.36 27.49
C SER A 875 28.41 29.74 26.88
N GLU A 876 27.41 30.42 26.31
CA GLU A 876 27.42 31.88 26.10
C GLU A 876 26.00 32.38 25.73
N ASN A 877 25.41 33.18 26.65
CA ASN A 877 24.21 34.05 26.60
C ASN A 877 23.03 33.74 25.64
N PRO A 878 21.77 33.75 26.14
CA PRO A 878 20.58 33.76 25.30
C PRO A 878 20.40 35.15 24.67
N GLY A 879 20.36 35.19 23.33
CA GLY A 879 20.00 36.37 22.57
C GLY A 879 21.06 36.80 21.56
N GLU A 880 21.19 36.06 20.47
CA GLU A 880 21.51 36.63 19.15
C GLU A 880 21.03 35.63 18.07
N ASN A 881 19.91 35.98 17.44
CA ASN A 881 19.37 35.30 16.27
C ASN A 881 20.31 35.59 15.08
N PRO A 882 20.79 34.58 14.32
CA PRO A 882 21.55 34.84 13.10
C PRO A 882 20.57 35.18 11.96
N GLY A 883 20.09 36.43 11.91
CA GLY A 883 19.30 36.87 10.75
C GLY A 883 18.35 38.04 10.98
N GLU A 884 18.80 39.18 11.49
CA GLU A 884 18.04 40.43 11.33
C GLU A 884 18.93 41.59 10.90
N ASN A 885 18.76 41.99 9.65
CA ASN A 885 19.19 43.29 9.14
C ASN A 885 17.97 44.24 9.29
N PRO A 886 18.03 45.31 10.10
CA PRO A 886 16.82 46.09 10.41
C PRO A 886 16.48 47.03 9.24
N GLY A 887 15.45 46.67 8.47
CA GLY A 887 14.83 47.52 7.46
C GLY A 887 13.81 48.48 8.07
N GLU A 888 13.95 49.76 7.77
CA GLU A 888 13.09 50.86 8.22
C GLU A 888 11.64 50.78 7.66
N ASN A 889 10.71 51.19 8.52
CA ASN A 889 9.26 51.42 8.35
C ASN A 889 8.82 52.07 7.02
N PRO A 890 7.69 51.68 6.38
CA PRO A 890 7.11 52.42 5.27
C PRO A 890 6.00 53.39 5.72
N GLY A 891 6.07 54.64 5.22
CA GLY A 891 5.00 55.64 5.34
C GLY A 891 4.71 56.31 3.99
N GLU A 892 3.47 56.11 3.52
CA GLU A 892 2.60 56.97 2.70
C GLU A 892 3.14 57.79 1.47
N ASP A 893 2.78 57.30 0.26
CA ASP A 893 2.11 57.97 -0.90
C ASP A 893 2.81 59.14 -1.69
N PRO A 894 2.34 59.53 -2.92
CA PRO A 894 2.52 58.92 -4.25
C PRO A 894 3.26 59.83 -5.28
N GLY A 895 3.66 59.26 -6.43
CA GLY A 895 3.63 60.00 -7.71
C GLY A 895 4.77 59.83 -8.72
N GLU A 896 4.37 59.56 -9.97
CA GLU A 896 4.98 59.94 -11.26
C GLU A 896 6.23 59.20 -11.80
N ASN A 897 5.99 58.41 -12.86
CA ASN A 897 6.90 58.00 -13.96
C ASN A 897 7.54 59.24 -14.67
N PRO A 898 8.62 59.21 -15.51
CA PRO A 898 9.12 58.09 -16.35
C PRO A 898 10.65 57.99 -16.70
N GLY A 899 11.09 56.81 -17.14
CA GLY A 899 11.97 56.63 -18.33
C GLY A 899 13.50 56.54 -18.20
N GLY A 900 14.07 55.43 -18.70
CA GLY A 900 15.11 55.46 -19.75
C GLY A 900 16.59 55.19 -19.41
N GLN A 901 17.10 54.09 -19.98
CA GLN A 901 18.44 53.85 -20.53
C GLN A 901 19.60 53.33 -19.62
N THR A 902 19.99 52.08 -19.90
CA THR A 902 21.30 51.40 -19.72
C THR A 902 22.45 52.03 -20.55
N PRO A 903 23.73 51.58 -20.48
CA PRO A 903 24.69 51.27 -19.39
C PRO A 903 26.05 52.04 -19.65
N PRO A 904 27.24 51.83 -18.99
CA PRO A 904 28.09 50.61 -19.13
C PRO A 904 29.04 50.27 -17.93
N LEU A 905 29.65 49.08 -18.01
CA LEU A 905 30.82 48.58 -17.25
C LEU A 905 32.07 49.49 -17.34
N PRO A 906 33.07 49.27 -16.47
CA PRO A 906 34.46 49.31 -16.92
C PRO A 906 35.29 48.07 -16.53
N ASP A 907 35.99 47.56 -17.54
CA ASP A 907 37.23 46.76 -17.48
C ASP A 907 38.32 47.42 -16.60
N THR A 908 39.22 46.63 -16.01
CA THR A 908 40.63 46.51 -16.47
C THR A 908 41.53 45.67 -15.54
N ALA A 909 42.05 44.58 -16.13
CA ALA A 909 43.45 44.15 -16.22
C ALA A 909 44.34 43.90 -14.97
N VAL A 910 44.59 42.60 -14.77
CA VAL A 910 45.84 41.87 -14.44
C VAL A 910 47.16 42.66 -14.43
N THR A 911 47.99 42.42 -13.41
CA THR A 911 49.47 42.40 -13.54
C THR A 911 50.08 41.13 -12.94
N ASP A 912 50.96 40.51 -13.72
CA ASP A 912 51.80 39.35 -13.41
C ASP A 912 52.81 39.59 -12.27
N GLU A 913 52.71 38.86 -11.15
CA GLU A 913 53.88 38.48 -10.31
C GLU A 913 53.61 37.16 -9.56
N ASN A 914 53.75 36.03 -10.27
CA ASN A 914 54.47 34.80 -9.85
C ASN A 914 54.14 33.64 -10.80
N ARG A 915 54.78 33.65 -11.97
CA ARG A 915 54.99 32.44 -12.78
C ARG A 915 56.34 31.83 -12.40
N ASP A 916 56.33 30.61 -11.89
CA ASP A 916 57.21 29.49 -12.30
C ASP A 916 56.69 28.22 -11.59
N SER A 917 56.01 27.30 -12.29
CA SER A 917 56.56 26.23 -13.14
C SER A 917 56.94 24.97 -12.34
N GLY A 918 56.23 23.87 -12.62
CA GLY A 918 56.53 22.52 -12.14
C GLY A 918 55.27 21.66 -12.16
N ALA A 919 54.85 21.15 -13.32
CA ALA A 919 55.26 19.85 -13.84
C ALA A 919 54.90 18.68 -12.90
N LEU A 920 53.89 17.93 -13.33
CA LEU A 920 53.51 16.56 -12.99
C LEU A 920 54.55 15.75 -12.20
N ALA A 921 54.12 15.15 -11.09
CA ALA A 921 54.61 13.83 -10.67
C ALA A 921 53.62 13.14 -9.73
N VAL A 922 53.31 11.91 -10.12
CA VAL A 922 52.76 10.78 -9.35
C VAL A 922 53.32 10.72 -7.93
N THR A 923 52.43 10.56 -6.95
CA THR A 923 52.71 9.98 -5.62
C THR A 923 51.51 9.06 -5.32
N GLY A 924 51.60 7.74 -5.23
CA GLY A 924 52.77 6.94 -4.86
C GLY A 924 53.07 7.12 -3.38
N ALA A 925 52.17 6.67 -2.50
CA ALA A 925 52.48 6.47 -1.09
C ALA A 925 51.97 5.10 -0.64
N GLU A 926 52.95 4.23 -0.53
CA GLU A 926 52.96 2.89 0.04
C GLU A 926 52.05 2.68 1.26
N LEU A 927 51.22 1.64 1.15
CA LEU A 927 50.64 0.90 2.27
C LEU A 927 51.77 0.36 3.16
N PRO A 928 51.65 0.39 4.50
CA PRO A 928 52.56 -0.34 5.37
C PRO A 928 52.36 -1.84 5.16
N VAL A 929 53.37 -2.49 4.60
CA VAL A 929 53.52 -3.95 4.50
C VAL A 929 53.68 -4.54 5.91
N VAL A 930 52.59 -4.70 6.66
CA VAL A 930 52.40 -5.73 7.71
C VAL A 930 50.89 -5.98 7.90
N ALA A 931 50.18 -6.57 6.93
CA ALA A 931 48.85 -7.15 7.17
C ALA A 931 48.36 -8.19 6.15
N VAL A 932 49.13 -8.54 5.11
CA VAL A 932 48.69 -9.53 4.08
C VAL A 932 49.30 -10.92 4.31
N LEU A 933 49.88 -11.19 5.48
CA LEU A 933 50.41 -12.51 5.86
C LEU A 933 49.57 -13.26 6.92
N LEU A 934 48.33 -12.81 7.18
CA LEU A 934 47.42 -13.45 8.15
C LEU A 934 46.09 -13.97 7.56
N ALA A 935 45.79 -13.68 6.29
CA ALA A 935 44.56 -14.16 5.64
C ALA A 935 44.75 -15.45 4.81
N LEU A 936 45.99 -15.86 4.50
CA LEU A 936 46.28 -17.13 3.80
C LEU A 936 46.68 -18.29 4.73
N THR A 937 46.74 -18.07 6.04
CA THR A 937 47.03 -19.10 7.06
C THR A 937 45.79 -19.62 7.79
N LEU A 938 44.62 -18.99 7.65
CA LEU A 938 43.36 -19.46 8.26
C LEU A 938 42.53 -20.38 7.35
N VAL A 939 42.74 -20.36 6.04
CA VAL A 939 42.07 -21.31 5.11
C VAL A 939 42.77 -22.67 5.05
N VAL A 940 44.05 -22.77 5.45
CA VAL A 940 44.78 -24.05 5.56
C VAL A 940 44.72 -24.65 6.98
N ALA A 941 44.35 -23.86 8.00
CA ALA A 941 44.13 -24.36 9.37
C ALA A 941 42.70 -24.90 9.61
N GLY A 942 41.69 -24.38 8.91
CA GLY A 942 40.31 -24.89 8.97
C GLY A 942 40.12 -26.27 8.33
N MET A 943 40.88 -26.58 7.26
CA MET A 943 40.81 -27.88 6.58
C MET A 943 41.58 -29.03 7.28
N ILE A 944 42.33 -28.76 8.36
CA ILE A 944 43.04 -29.81 9.14
C ILE A 944 42.31 -30.15 10.47
N ALA A 945 41.32 -29.36 10.90
CA ALA A 945 40.54 -29.64 12.12
C ALA A 945 39.28 -30.51 11.90
N VAL A 946 38.69 -30.52 10.69
CA VAL A 946 37.51 -31.36 10.38
C VAL A 946 37.91 -32.74 9.82
N GLY A 947 39.14 -32.91 9.32
CA GLY A 947 39.66 -34.20 8.83
C GLY A 947 40.13 -35.20 9.91
N ARG A 948 40.08 -34.86 11.21
CA ARG A 948 40.69 -35.67 12.28
C ARG A 948 39.78 -36.14 13.42
N ARG A 949 38.45 -35.96 13.32
CA ARG A 949 37.47 -36.52 14.29
C ARG A 949 36.54 -37.62 13.74
N ARG A 950 36.93 -38.28 12.64
CA ARG A 950 36.50 -39.66 12.35
C ARG A 950 37.71 -40.60 12.29
N ARG A 951 38.18 -41.03 13.47
CA ARG A 951 38.69 -42.38 13.74
C ARG A 951 38.94 -42.54 15.25
N THR A 952 38.39 -43.62 15.79
CA THR A 952 38.57 -44.25 17.12
C THR A 952 37.87 -43.59 18.31
N GLY A 953 36.85 -44.29 18.84
CA GLY A 953 36.20 -44.04 20.12
C GLY A 953 34.73 -44.40 20.07
#